data_AF-A0A3B8ZE79-F1
#
_entry.id   AF-A0A3B8ZE79-F1
#
_cell.length_a   1.000
_cell.length_b   1.000
_cell.length_c   1.000
_cell.angle_alpha   90.00
_cell.angle_beta   90.00
_cell.angle_gamma   90.00
#
_symmetry.space_group_name_H-M   'P 1'
#
loop_
_entity.id
_entity.type
_entity.pdbx_description
1 polymer ?
#
loop_
_entity_poly.entity_id
_entity_poly.type
_entity_poly.pdbx_seq_one_letter_code
_entity_poly.pdbx_strand_id
1 'polypeptide(L)'
;MKTTGLFAAAAALSVSLAWVFRPTTVVSEGQLAEEKRGSAIFPDFNPDSAASLKIAKFDEQLATLSRIELARDAKTQLWTLPSADGYPADSEKQVSEATAPLVELTVLSTVSTDRGDHALYGVVEPNEQELTASASGVGMLVQVGGPDNQILASLIVGKPVTGTEDQHYVRVPAEDAVYVVQIKKDAFSTNFEKWIKGDILNMRSMDIENIGLRDYAIVRTERGFGLGRNFDADLLNKDSKWSLQKFVDYTVEGNPETNQPPEGKSLQESALNDLRNSIQNLKIVNVRRKPLGLAADLKADKSLSENAEATKNLQSQGFFPMESGDVYASGGELLLGTKEGVRYLLRFGNTQVSGSALTDEQEGKSENESEEKSDDQGVRRYLLVMAQLDESKFPAPELKVVPETVEEMLAQEAAAQPAAQDAPAADPSADPAQPAAQPQSGDAASGQNSDSAEESDTSSSSVEPSTSDEKQSETQQPSEPSAEATTQPATDSAPQPSAEPATAGTTPGAAVQKAGFKFVSFGDAVQEDASTSAPSAVQEPAQPQTGDEVKAEGDQATDTAEQTQLNPSRQETPEELKERLEFLQESIRKENQRLIDARNESLNQGRKKVAELNARFADWYYIVSDSVYQKLKVSRDQLFKSPEQSAPAAGQSPAGELPGLPPGLGLPSGE
;
A
#
# COMPACT_ATOMS: atom_id res chain seq x y z
N MET A 1 -52.65 12.39 -82.07
CA MET A 1 -53.34 11.53 -81.09
C MET A 1 -52.47 10.38 -80.60
N LYS A 2 -52.26 9.27 -81.35
CA LYS A 2 -51.46 8.12 -80.83
C LYS A 2 -50.04 8.50 -80.35
N THR A 3 -49.31 9.30 -81.12
CA THR A 3 -48.00 9.87 -80.72
C THR A 3 -48.11 10.79 -79.50
N THR A 4 -49.09 11.69 -79.50
CA THR A 4 -49.35 12.65 -78.43
C THR A 4 -49.59 11.97 -77.06
N GLY A 5 -50.34 10.87 -77.05
CA GLY A 5 -50.58 10.08 -75.83
C GLY A 5 -49.32 9.39 -75.29
N LEU A 6 -48.42 8.94 -76.18
CA LEU A 6 -47.15 8.32 -75.77
C LEU A 6 -46.24 9.32 -75.06
N PHE A 7 -46.13 10.55 -75.58
CA PHE A 7 -45.38 11.63 -74.92
C PHE A 7 -46.01 12.07 -73.59
N ALA A 8 -47.34 12.10 -73.49
CA ALA A 8 -48.02 12.40 -72.22
C ALA A 8 -47.76 11.31 -71.16
N ALA A 9 -47.79 10.03 -71.54
CA ALA A 9 -47.47 8.92 -70.65
C ALA A 9 -46.00 8.95 -70.20
N ALA A 10 -45.07 9.21 -71.12
CA ALA A 10 -43.65 9.36 -70.81
C ALA A 10 -43.40 10.55 -69.86
N ALA A 11 -44.02 11.71 -70.11
CA ALA A 11 -43.91 12.88 -69.25
C ALA A 11 -44.46 12.61 -67.83
N ALA A 12 -45.62 11.96 -67.71
CA ALA A 12 -46.16 11.56 -66.42
C ALA A 12 -45.23 10.60 -65.66
N LEU A 13 -44.67 9.61 -66.36
CA LEU A 13 -43.73 8.64 -65.75
C LEU A 13 -42.42 9.30 -65.32
N SER A 14 -41.89 10.24 -66.11
CA SER A 14 -40.72 11.06 -65.73
C SER A 14 -41.01 11.97 -64.53
N VAL A 15 -42.20 12.57 -64.43
CA VAL A 15 -42.61 13.38 -63.26
C VAL A 15 -42.75 12.50 -62.01
N SER A 16 -43.28 11.28 -62.14
CA SER A 16 -43.33 10.32 -61.03
C SER A 16 -41.93 9.88 -60.58
N LEU A 17 -41.00 9.58 -61.51
CA LEU A 17 -39.60 9.33 -61.15
C LEU A 17 -38.96 10.57 -60.49
N ALA A 18 -39.20 11.77 -61.00
CA ALA A 18 -38.74 13.04 -60.40
C ALA A 18 -39.53 13.46 -59.13
N TRP A 19 -40.42 12.60 -58.63
CA TRP A 19 -41.04 12.71 -57.31
C TRP A 19 -40.46 11.69 -56.32
N VAL A 20 -40.26 10.44 -56.77
CA VAL A 20 -39.64 9.35 -56.00
C VAL A 20 -38.14 9.56 -55.80
N PHE A 21 -37.42 9.98 -56.86
CA PHE A 21 -36.00 10.33 -56.85
C PHE A 21 -35.77 11.84 -56.71
N ARG A 22 -36.61 12.52 -55.92
CA ARG A 22 -36.21 13.84 -55.42
C ARG A 22 -35.00 13.63 -54.51
N PRO A 23 -33.94 14.44 -54.61
CA PRO A 23 -32.98 14.50 -53.53
C PRO A 23 -33.76 14.90 -52.28
N THR A 24 -33.77 14.02 -51.28
CA THR A 24 -34.05 14.44 -49.91
C THR A 24 -33.14 15.62 -49.62
N THR A 25 -33.66 16.64 -48.94
CA THR A 25 -32.81 17.75 -48.49
C THR A 25 -31.67 17.14 -47.68
N VAL A 26 -30.46 17.20 -48.21
CA VAL A 26 -29.25 16.87 -47.46
C VAL A 26 -29.14 17.95 -46.41
N VAL A 27 -29.70 17.67 -45.23
CA VAL A 27 -29.55 18.52 -44.06
C VAL A 27 -28.05 18.57 -43.81
N SER A 28 -27.46 19.75 -43.93
CA SER A 28 -26.03 19.91 -43.70
C SER A 28 -25.72 19.42 -42.29
N GLU A 29 -24.60 18.74 -42.08
CA GLU A 29 -24.19 18.34 -40.72
C GLU A 29 -24.11 19.55 -39.80
N GLY A 30 -23.73 20.73 -40.32
CA GLY A 30 -23.77 21.98 -39.57
C GLY A 30 -25.19 22.47 -39.19
N GLN A 31 -26.23 22.10 -39.94
CA GLN A 31 -27.63 22.37 -39.52
C GLN A 31 -28.09 21.37 -38.45
N LEU A 32 -27.74 20.09 -38.60
CA LEU A 32 -28.05 19.05 -37.62
C LEU A 32 -27.33 19.30 -36.29
N ALA A 33 -26.08 19.78 -36.36
CA ALA A 33 -25.25 20.11 -35.20
C ALA A 33 -25.62 21.46 -34.56
N GLU A 34 -26.20 22.42 -35.29
CA GLU A 34 -26.87 23.58 -34.66
C GLU A 34 -28.14 23.16 -33.90
N GLU A 35 -28.91 22.21 -34.46
CA GLU A 35 -30.13 21.67 -33.82
C GLU A 35 -29.82 20.82 -32.57
N LYS A 36 -28.64 20.18 -32.50
CA LYS A 36 -28.15 19.49 -31.30
C LYS A 36 -27.87 20.41 -30.09
N ARG A 37 -27.82 21.74 -30.23
CA ARG A 37 -27.48 22.64 -29.11
C ARG A 37 -28.47 22.51 -27.95
N GLY A 38 -27.97 22.28 -26.75
CA GLY A 38 -28.75 22.00 -25.54
C GLY A 38 -29.26 20.55 -25.42
N SER A 39 -29.00 19.69 -26.40
CA SER A 39 -29.26 18.25 -26.30
C SER A 39 -28.12 17.52 -25.60
N ALA A 40 -28.43 16.38 -24.97
CA ALA A 40 -27.42 15.46 -24.46
C ALA A 40 -26.64 14.80 -25.63
N ILE A 41 -25.33 14.59 -25.46
CA ILE A 41 -24.51 13.90 -26.47
C ILE A 41 -24.84 12.40 -26.55
N PHE A 42 -25.09 11.76 -25.41
CA PHE A 42 -25.40 10.33 -25.32
C PHE A 42 -26.76 10.11 -24.63
N PRO A 43 -27.90 10.43 -25.28
CA PRO A 43 -29.22 10.40 -24.64
C PRO A 43 -29.67 9.00 -24.18
N ASP A 44 -29.14 7.93 -24.80
CA ASP A 44 -29.42 6.53 -24.46
C ASP A 44 -28.39 5.92 -23.49
N PHE A 45 -27.42 6.70 -22.98
CA PHE A 45 -26.36 6.20 -22.11
C PHE A 45 -26.85 5.96 -20.68
N ASN A 46 -26.60 4.75 -20.16
CA ASN A 46 -26.85 4.37 -18.77
C ASN A 46 -25.56 3.80 -18.13
N PRO A 47 -24.99 4.46 -17.09
CA PRO A 47 -23.83 3.95 -16.36
C PRO A 47 -24.00 2.54 -15.77
N ASP A 48 -25.20 2.16 -15.33
CA ASP A 48 -25.45 0.82 -14.77
C ASP A 48 -25.25 -0.30 -15.80
N SER A 49 -25.36 0.04 -17.09
CA SER A 49 -25.12 -0.88 -18.21
C SER A 49 -23.64 -0.99 -18.60
N ALA A 50 -22.74 -0.22 -17.97
CA ALA A 50 -21.31 -0.25 -18.26
C ALA A 50 -20.68 -1.58 -17.82
N ALA A 51 -20.01 -2.25 -18.75
CA ALA A 51 -19.21 -3.46 -18.53
C ALA A 51 -17.74 -3.28 -18.94
N SER A 52 -17.39 -2.20 -19.66
CA SER A 52 -16.01 -1.79 -19.95
C SER A 52 -15.85 -0.27 -19.98
N LEU A 53 -14.66 0.22 -19.63
CA LEU A 53 -14.25 1.62 -19.73
C LEU A 53 -12.83 1.66 -20.30
N LYS A 54 -12.62 2.46 -21.35
CA LYS A 54 -11.32 2.67 -22.00
C LYS A 54 -10.99 4.15 -21.96
N ILE A 55 -9.80 4.49 -21.48
CA ILE A 55 -9.26 5.86 -21.49
C ILE A 55 -7.90 5.81 -22.17
N ALA A 56 -7.68 6.66 -23.18
CA ALA A 56 -6.39 6.83 -23.84
C ALA A 56 -6.05 8.31 -23.95
N LYS A 57 -4.89 8.71 -23.43
CA LYS A 57 -4.35 10.07 -23.42
C LYS A 57 -3.01 10.05 -24.16
N PHE A 58 -2.89 10.83 -25.22
CA PHE A 58 -1.60 11.10 -25.84
C PHE A 58 -0.95 12.32 -25.17
N ASP A 59 0.38 12.27 -25.01
CA ASP A 59 1.19 13.40 -24.57
C ASP A 59 2.01 13.91 -25.76
N GLU A 60 1.70 15.12 -26.24
CA GLU A 60 2.38 15.72 -27.40
C GLU A 60 3.81 16.19 -27.11
N GLN A 61 4.19 16.36 -25.83
CA GLN A 61 5.55 16.76 -25.45
C GLN A 61 6.48 15.56 -25.33
N LEU A 62 5.97 14.45 -24.80
CA LEU A 62 6.70 13.19 -24.63
C LEU A 62 6.54 12.24 -25.84
N ALA A 63 5.62 12.54 -26.77
CA ALA A 63 5.17 11.67 -27.85
C ALA A 63 4.69 10.28 -27.39
N THR A 64 4.20 10.16 -26.14
CA THR A 64 3.78 8.89 -25.54
C THR A 64 2.26 8.73 -25.51
N LEU A 65 1.77 7.53 -25.84
CA LEU A 65 0.37 7.14 -25.66
C LEU A 65 0.18 6.38 -24.34
N SER A 66 -0.49 6.99 -23.38
CA SER A 66 -0.96 6.31 -22.16
C SER A 66 -2.37 5.76 -22.39
N ARG A 67 -2.60 4.48 -22.07
CA ARG A 67 -3.93 3.83 -22.14
C ARG A 67 -4.19 3.01 -20.89
N ILE A 68 -5.44 3.05 -20.41
CA ILE A 68 -5.97 2.10 -19.44
C ILE A 68 -7.31 1.55 -19.92
N GLU A 69 -7.55 0.27 -19.62
CA GLU A 69 -8.80 -0.42 -19.91
C GLU A 69 -9.27 -1.14 -18.66
N LEU A 70 -10.54 -0.96 -18.33
CA LEU A 70 -11.26 -1.69 -17.30
C LEU A 70 -12.36 -2.53 -17.96
N ALA A 71 -12.56 -3.75 -17.47
CA ALA A 71 -13.64 -4.63 -17.90
C ALA A 71 -14.18 -5.44 -16.72
N ARG A 72 -15.49 -5.69 -16.70
CA ARG A 72 -16.10 -6.66 -15.77
C ARG A 72 -15.69 -8.08 -16.17
N ASP A 73 -15.10 -8.83 -15.25
CA ASP A 73 -14.85 -10.26 -15.48
C ASP A 73 -16.18 -11.03 -15.57
N ALA A 74 -16.32 -11.85 -16.61
CA ALA A 74 -17.57 -12.55 -16.91
C ALA A 74 -18.02 -13.53 -15.80
N LYS A 75 -17.09 -14.03 -14.98
CA LYS A 75 -17.39 -15.04 -13.93
C LYS A 75 -17.75 -14.43 -12.59
N THR A 76 -17.04 -13.37 -12.19
CA THR A 76 -17.16 -12.71 -10.88
C THR A 76 -18.00 -11.43 -10.93
N GLN A 77 -18.22 -10.86 -12.12
CA GLN A 77 -18.89 -9.56 -12.36
C GLN A 77 -18.20 -8.35 -11.72
N LEU A 78 -17.00 -8.55 -11.14
CA LEU A 78 -16.13 -7.52 -10.60
C LEU A 78 -15.37 -6.80 -11.71
N TRP A 79 -15.08 -5.52 -11.50
CA TRP A 79 -14.20 -4.76 -12.38
C TRP A 79 -12.75 -5.26 -12.28
N THR A 80 -12.08 -5.38 -13.43
CA THR A 80 -10.69 -5.83 -13.58
C THR A 80 -9.97 -4.96 -14.60
N LEU A 81 -8.64 -5.02 -14.62
CA LEU A 81 -7.74 -4.32 -15.54
C LEU A 81 -7.10 -5.34 -16.50
N PRO A 82 -7.63 -5.54 -17.74
CA PRO A 82 -7.05 -6.47 -18.70
C PRO A 82 -5.60 -6.15 -19.07
N SER A 83 -5.20 -4.87 -19.02
CA SER A 83 -3.81 -4.42 -19.24
C SER A 83 -2.85 -4.76 -18.10
N ALA A 84 -3.35 -5.26 -16.97
CA ALA A 84 -2.58 -5.68 -15.80
C ALA A 84 -2.89 -7.14 -15.42
N ASP A 85 -2.87 -8.03 -16.43
CA ASP A 85 -3.17 -9.47 -16.33
C ASP A 85 -4.52 -9.83 -15.66
N GLY A 86 -5.49 -8.90 -15.68
CA GLY A 86 -6.81 -9.08 -15.06
C GLY A 86 -6.87 -8.74 -13.56
N TYR A 87 -5.96 -7.90 -13.05
CA TYR A 87 -5.99 -7.44 -11.65
C TYR A 87 -7.32 -6.76 -11.29
N PRO A 88 -7.89 -6.96 -10.08
CA PRO A 88 -9.12 -6.29 -9.66
C PRO A 88 -9.00 -4.77 -9.65
N ALA A 89 -9.96 -4.06 -10.26
CA ALA A 89 -10.11 -2.62 -10.17
C ALA A 89 -11.10 -2.28 -9.06
N ASP A 90 -10.61 -2.27 -7.82
CA ASP A 90 -11.47 -2.22 -6.63
C ASP A 90 -11.66 -0.81 -6.04
N SER A 91 -11.30 0.24 -6.79
CA SER A 91 -11.69 1.64 -6.54
C SER A 91 -13.06 1.98 -7.16
N GLU A 92 -14.14 1.45 -6.58
CA GLU A 92 -15.53 1.69 -6.98
C GLU A 92 -15.85 3.19 -7.20
N LYS A 93 -15.31 4.05 -6.32
CA LYS A 93 -15.44 5.52 -6.41
C LYS A 93 -14.91 6.06 -7.75
N GLN A 94 -13.70 5.65 -8.16
CA GLN A 94 -13.07 6.13 -9.39
C GLN A 94 -13.83 5.69 -10.65
N VAL A 95 -14.44 4.49 -10.63
CA VAL A 95 -15.28 3.98 -11.73
C VAL A 95 -16.58 4.78 -11.85
N SER A 96 -17.20 5.14 -10.73
CA SER A 96 -18.38 6.02 -10.71
C SER A 96 -18.03 7.44 -11.19
N GLU A 97 -16.98 8.05 -10.64
CA GLU A 97 -16.54 9.41 -11.00
C GLU A 97 -16.10 9.53 -12.46
N ALA A 98 -15.59 8.46 -13.08
CA ALA A 98 -15.20 8.43 -14.49
C ALA A 98 -16.35 8.10 -15.47
N THR A 99 -17.52 7.71 -14.98
CA THR A 99 -18.71 7.43 -15.84
C THR A 99 -19.81 8.47 -15.69
N ALA A 100 -19.98 9.06 -14.51
CA ALA A 100 -20.97 10.10 -14.24
C ALA A 100 -20.89 11.33 -15.19
N PRO A 101 -19.71 11.88 -15.53
CA PRO A 101 -19.63 13.07 -16.41
C PRO A 101 -20.26 12.85 -17.78
N LEU A 102 -20.24 11.62 -18.30
CA LEU A 102 -20.76 11.28 -19.64
C LEU A 102 -22.29 11.34 -19.73
N VAL A 103 -22.99 11.28 -18.59
CA VAL A 103 -24.47 11.35 -18.51
C VAL A 103 -24.96 12.79 -18.70
N GLU A 104 -24.24 13.76 -18.13
CA GLU A 104 -24.68 15.16 -18.06
C GLU A 104 -24.13 16.02 -19.24
N LEU A 105 -23.41 15.42 -20.19
CA LEU A 105 -22.85 16.11 -21.35
C LEU A 105 -23.92 16.69 -22.27
N THR A 106 -24.09 18.00 -22.20
CA THR A 106 -24.96 18.77 -23.10
C THR A 106 -24.13 19.65 -24.05
N VAL A 107 -24.53 19.69 -25.32
CA VAL A 107 -23.86 20.50 -26.35
C VAL A 107 -24.10 21.98 -26.09
N LEU A 108 -23.08 22.72 -25.66
CA LEU A 108 -23.17 24.17 -25.43
C LEU A 108 -23.16 24.94 -26.76
N SER A 109 -22.34 24.49 -27.71
CA SER A 109 -22.28 25.01 -29.08
C SER A 109 -21.63 23.99 -30.02
N THR A 110 -21.83 24.19 -31.33
CA THR A 110 -21.07 23.53 -32.39
C THR A 110 -20.06 24.52 -32.95
N VAL A 111 -18.83 24.05 -33.21
CA VAL A 111 -17.68 24.90 -33.54
C VAL A 111 -17.24 24.71 -34.99
N SER A 112 -17.15 23.46 -35.45
CA SER A 112 -16.90 23.11 -36.84
C SER A 112 -17.56 21.77 -37.19
N THR A 113 -17.70 21.51 -38.48
CA THR A 113 -18.05 20.20 -39.04
C THR A 113 -17.07 19.78 -40.14
N ASP A 114 -15.90 20.42 -40.25
CA ASP A 114 -14.83 20.00 -41.15
C ASP A 114 -13.84 19.09 -40.40
N ARG A 115 -13.56 17.92 -40.98
CA ARG A 115 -12.52 16.99 -40.50
C ARG A 115 -11.12 17.61 -40.49
N GLY A 116 -10.87 18.60 -41.35
CA GLY A 116 -9.62 19.36 -41.36
C GLY A 116 -9.32 20.09 -40.04
N ASP A 117 -10.35 20.49 -39.30
CA ASP A 117 -10.20 21.23 -38.05
C ASP A 117 -9.96 20.34 -36.81
N HIS A 118 -10.00 19.01 -36.96
CA HIS A 118 -9.84 18.11 -35.79
C HIS A 118 -8.51 18.31 -35.07
N ALA A 119 -7.43 18.56 -35.80
CA ALA A 119 -6.12 18.88 -35.22
C ALA A 119 -6.05 20.29 -34.59
N LEU A 120 -6.82 21.26 -35.12
CA LEU A 120 -6.93 22.61 -34.56
C LEU A 120 -7.53 22.55 -33.16
N TYR A 121 -8.66 21.85 -33.00
CA TYR A 121 -9.38 21.75 -31.73
C TYR A 121 -8.85 20.67 -30.77
N GLY A 122 -7.96 19.79 -31.23
CA GLY A 122 -7.38 18.73 -30.39
C GLY A 122 -8.24 17.46 -30.30
N VAL A 123 -9.04 17.17 -31.31
CA VAL A 123 -10.03 16.06 -31.32
C VAL A 123 -9.71 14.97 -32.34
N VAL A 124 -8.43 14.87 -32.74
CA VAL A 124 -7.90 13.68 -33.45
C VAL A 124 -7.88 12.50 -32.49
N GLU A 125 -8.20 11.31 -32.96
CA GLU A 125 -8.32 10.13 -32.12
C GLU A 125 -6.95 9.55 -31.73
N PRO A 126 -6.72 9.17 -30.46
CA PRO A 126 -5.46 8.58 -29.99
C PRO A 126 -5.33 7.09 -30.39
N ASN A 127 -5.34 6.82 -31.71
CA ASN A 127 -5.19 5.49 -32.28
C ASN A 127 -3.71 5.15 -32.52
N GLU A 128 -3.18 4.22 -31.74
CA GLU A 128 -1.81 3.69 -31.78
C GLU A 128 -1.34 3.19 -33.16
N GLN A 129 -2.27 2.80 -34.05
CA GLN A 129 -1.93 2.31 -35.40
C GLN A 129 -1.81 3.43 -36.45
N GLU A 130 -2.28 4.64 -36.12
CA GLU A 130 -2.34 5.80 -37.02
C GLU A 130 -1.56 7.01 -36.47
N LEU A 131 -1.31 7.03 -35.16
CA LEU A 131 -0.42 7.97 -34.50
C LEU A 131 1.02 7.80 -34.97
N THR A 132 1.67 8.93 -35.23
CA THR A 132 3.12 9.03 -35.43
C THR A 132 3.68 9.96 -34.36
N ALA A 133 5.00 9.95 -34.15
CA ALA A 133 5.68 10.88 -33.23
C ALA A 133 5.62 12.37 -33.69
N SER A 134 4.89 12.68 -34.76
CA SER A 134 4.58 14.04 -35.23
C SER A 134 3.08 14.31 -35.33
N ALA A 135 2.24 13.46 -34.71
CA ALA A 135 0.82 13.72 -34.57
C ALA A 135 0.59 14.90 -33.60
N SER A 136 -0.32 15.79 -33.98
CA SER A 136 -0.63 17.02 -33.23
C SER A 136 -2.11 17.33 -33.28
N GLY A 137 -2.65 17.88 -32.21
CA GLY A 137 -4.08 17.98 -31.98
C GLY A 137 -4.72 16.64 -31.59
N VAL A 138 -4.00 15.79 -30.87
CA VAL A 138 -4.51 14.48 -30.42
C VAL A 138 -5.27 14.65 -29.11
N GLY A 139 -6.50 14.14 -29.07
CA GLY A 139 -7.36 14.23 -27.90
C GLY A 139 -7.24 13.04 -26.96
N MET A 140 -7.88 13.15 -25.80
CA MET A 140 -8.10 12.06 -24.87
C MET A 140 -9.39 11.30 -25.23
N LEU A 141 -9.26 10.04 -25.62
CA LEU A 141 -10.42 9.16 -25.83
C LEU A 141 -10.94 8.66 -24.48
N VAL A 142 -12.25 8.77 -24.29
CA VAL A 142 -13.02 8.16 -23.20
C VAL A 142 -14.16 7.37 -23.83
N GLN A 143 -14.16 6.06 -23.65
CA GLN A 143 -15.15 5.15 -24.24
C GLN A 143 -15.70 4.19 -23.19
N VAL A 144 -17.03 4.12 -23.08
CA VAL A 144 -17.75 3.16 -22.23
C VAL A 144 -18.44 2.13 -23.10
N GLY A 145 -18.18 0.85 -22.83
CA GLY A 145 -18.84 -0.28 -23.47
C GLY A 145 -19.76 -1.03 -22.50
N GLY A 146 -20.85 -1.56 -23.03
CA GLY A 146 -21.73 -2.52 -22.35
C GLY A 146 -21.28 -3.96 -22.55
N PRO A 147 -22.17 -4.93 -22.30
CA PRO A 147 -21.97 -6.33 -22.67
C PRO A 147 -21.63 -6.50 -24.16
N ASP A 148 -20.97 -7.62 -24.49
CA ASP A 148 -20.63 -8.02 -25.86
C ASP A 148 -19.88 -6.94 -26.70
N ASN A 149 -19.12 -6.07 -26.03
CA ASN A 149 -18.41 -4.91 -26.59
C ASN A 149 -19.30 -3.88 -27.31
N GLN A 150 -20.61 -3.81 -26.99
CA GLN A 150 -21.47 -2.72 -27.47
C GLN A 150 -20.94 -1.37 -26.98
N ILE A 151 -20.66 -0.42 -27.89
CA ILE A 151 -20.29 0.95 -27.50
C ILE A 151 -21.56 1.66 -26.99
N LEU A 152 -21.53 2.17 -25.76
CA LEU A 152 -22.64 2.92 -25.15
C LEU A 152 -22.38 4.44 -25.17
N ALA A 153 -21.12 4.83 -24.96
CA ALA A 153 -20.65 6.20 -25.12
C ALA A 153 -19.20 6.18 -25.65
N SER A 154 -18.82 7.12 -26.50
CA SER A 154 -17.43 7.30 -26.94
C SER A 154 -17.17 8.74 -27.32
N LEU A 155 -16.21 9.37 -26.68
CA LEU A 155 -15.92 10.80 -26.75
C LEU A 155 -14.41 11.03 -26.82
N ILE A 156 -13.98 11.90 -27.73
CA ILE A 156 -12.61 12.43 -27.75
C ILE A 156 -12.67 13.84 -27.15
N VAL A 157 -11.96 14.04 -26.05
CA VAL A 157 -11.83 15.32 -25.34
C VAL A 157 -10.56 16.02 -25.77
N GLY A 158 -10.70 17.19 -26.37
CA GLY A 158 -9.60 18.00 -26.89
C GLY A 158 -9.21 19.18 -26.02
N LYS A 159 -8.73 20.24 -26.68
CA LYS A 159 -8.16 21.42 -26.01
C LYS A 159 -9.23 22.14 -25.18
N PRO A 160 -8.85 22.78 -24.05
CA PRO A 160 -9.77 23.64 -23.31
C PRO A 160 -10.16 24.87 -24.15
N VAL A 161 -11.37 25.36 -23.94
CA VAL A 161 -11.87 26.59 -24.57
C VAL A 161 -11.24 27.80 -23.87
N THR A 162 -10.69 28.73 -24.65
CA THR A 162 -9.97 29.88 -24.10
C THR A 162 -10.91 30.84 -23.38
N GLY A 163 -10.68 31.07 -22.08
CA GLY A 163 -11.41 32.04 -21.26
C GLY A 163 -12.64 31.49 -20.54
N THR A 164 -12.84 30.17 -20.51
CA THR A 164 -13.87 29.50 -19.70
C THR A 164 -13.27 28.35 -18.89
N GLU A 165 -13.81 28.13 -17.67
CA GLU A 165 -13.42 27.02 -16.80
C GLU A 165 -14.13 25.73 -17.24
N ASP A 166 -13.47 24.57 -17.10
CA ASP A 166 -14.01 23.22 -17.35
C ASP A 166 -14.74 23.02 -18.70
N GLN A 167 -14.42 23.82 -19.73
CA GLN A 167 -14.98 23.69 -21.07
C GLN A 167 -13.94 23.16 -22.05
N HIS A 168 -14.32 22.15 -22.82
CA HIS A 168 -13.45 21.51 -23.81
C HIS A 168 -14.13 21.39 -25.17
N TYR A 169 -13.32 21.45 -26.23
CA TYR A 169 -13.73 20.95 -27.54
C TYR A 169 -13.82 19.43 -27.49
N VAL A 170 -14.92 18.86 -28.00
CA VAL A 170 -15.13 17.40 -28.00
C VAL A 170 -15.69 16.90 -29.32
N ARG A 171 -15.43 15.64 -29.64
CA ARG A 171 -15.92 14.95 -30.83
C ARG A 171 -16.38 13.54 -30.49
N VAL A 172 -17.50 13.09 -31.06
CA VAL A 172 -17.88 11.67 -31.05
C VAL A 172 -17.12 11.00 -32.22
N PRO A 173 -16.37 9.89 -32.04
CA PRO A 173 -15.51 9.33 -33.09
C PRO A 173 -16.18 9.09 -34.45
N ALA A 174 -17.47 8.74 -34.45
CA ALA A 174 -18.28 8.49 -35.64
C ALA A 174 -18.85 9.75 -36.32
N GLU A 175 -18.60 10.95 -35.78
CA GLU A 175 -19.04 12.23 -36.32
C GLU A 175 -17.83 13.12 -36.66
N ASP A 176 -17.95 13.94 -37.71
CA ASP A 176 -16.97 14.99 -38.04
C ASP A 176 -17.21 16.30 -37.27
N ALA A 177 -18.39 16.44 -36.64
CA ALA A 177 -18.78 17.62 -35.88
C ALA A 177 -18.00 17.78 -34.56
N VAL A 178 -17.53 18.99 -34.31
CA VAL A 178 -16.81 19.39 -33.09
C VAL A 178 -17.70 20.29 -32.25
N TYR A 179 -17.93 19.88 -31.00
CA TYR A 179 -18.81 20.54 -30.04
C TYR A 179 -18.02 21.20 -28.91
N VAL A 180 -18.62 22.15 -28.20
CA VAL A 180 -18.18 22.55 -26.85
C VAL A 180 -19.09 21.90 -25.82
N VAL A 181 -18.50 21.33 -24.77
CA VAL A 181 -19.21 20.87 -23.57
C VAL A 181 -18.52 21.35 -22.30
N GLN A 182 -19.29 21.38 -21.21
CA GLN A 182 -18.77 21.45 -19.85
C GLN A 182 -18.36 20.02 -19.43
N ILE A 183 -17.08 19.78 -19.14
CA ILE A 183 -16.57 18.46 -18.73
C ILE A 183 -15.30 18.59 -17.89
N LYS A 184 -15.25 17.93 -16.73
CA LYS A 184 -14.08 17.91 -15.83
C LYS A 184 -13.12 16.79 -16.22
N LYS A 185 -11.83 17.10 -16.41
CA LYS A 185 -10.81 16.13 -16.84
C LYS A 185 -10.36 15.13 -15.76
N ASP A 186 -10.45 15.52 -14.48
CA ASP A 186 -9.70 14.89 -13.37
C ASP A 186 -10.03 13.42 -13.09
N ALA A 187 -11.25 13.00 -13.46
CA ALA A 187 -11.74 11.63 -13.34
C ALA A 187 -11.20 10.69 -14.43
N PHE A 188 -10.73 11.21 -15.56
CA PHE A 188 -10.24 10.41 -16.69
C PHE A 188 -8.74 10.13 -16.58
N SER A 189 -8.34 9.35 -15.58
CA SER A 189 -6.92 9.05 -15.35
C SER A 189 -6.46 7.75 -16.00
N THR A 190 -5.35 7.80 -16.74
CA THR A 190 -4.63 6.62 -17.24
C THR A 190 -3.77 5.92 -16.18
N ASN A 191 -3.67 6.47 -14.96
CA ASN A 191 -2.75 5.98 -13.94
C ASN A 191 -3.37 4.81 -13.17
N PHE A 192 -2.75 3.62 -13.29
CA PHE A 192 -3.14 2.37 -12.63
C PHE A 192 -3.56 2.56 -11.16
N GLU A 193 -2.76 3.32 -10.38
CA GLU A 193 -3.00 3.62 -8.97
C GLU A 193 -4.40 4.17 -8.63
N LYS A 194 -5.05 4.95 -9.53
CA LYS A 194 -6.38 5.50 -9.22
C LYS A 194 -7.48 4.42 -9.21
N TRP A 195 -7.29 3.33 -9.95
CA TRP A 195 -8.31 2.30 -10.20
C TRP A 195 -8.31 1.15 -9.19
N ILE A 196 -7.35 1.14 -8.28
CA ILE A 196 -7.13 0.10 -7.27
C ILE A 196 -7.07 0.70 -5.87
N LYS A 197 -7.34 -0.11 -4.84
CA LYS A 197 -7.09 0.31 -3.45
C LYS A 197 -5.59 0.35 -3.16
N GLY A 198 -5.13 1.49 -2.63
CA GLY A 198 -3.71 1.73 -2.33
C GLY A 198 -3.15 0.95 -1.12
N ASP A 199 -3.98 0.29 -0.31
CA ASP A 199 -3.59 -0.44 0.89
C ASP A 199 -3.25 -1.92 0.59
N ILE A 200 -2.23 -2.18 -0.25
CA ILE A 200 -1.90 -3.55 -0.68
C ILE A 200 -1.65 -4.50 0.51
N LEU A 201 -1.09 -3.98 1.60
CA LEU A 201 -0.78 -4.74 2.81
C LEU A 201 -1.94 -4.82 3.81
N ASN A 202 -2.93 -3.92 3.74
CA ASN A 202 -4.03 -3.78 4.71
C ASN A 202 -3.54 -3.82 6.18
N MET A 203 -2.64 -2.89 6.52
CA MET A 203 -2.07 -2.68 7.87
C MET A 203 -1.92 -1.19 8.17
N ARG A 204 -1.86 -0.81 9.46
CA ARG A 204 -1.56 0.57 9.89
C ARG A 204 -0.13 0.66 10.45
N SER A 205 0.55 1.80 10.31
CA SER A 205 1.89 2.07 10.87
C SER A 205 2.00 1.77 12.37
N MET A 206 0.89 1.94 13.11
CA MET A 206 0.81 1.69 14.55
C MET A 206 0.65 0.22 14.94
N ASP A 207 0.33 -0.67 13.99
CA ASP A 207 0.20 -2.12 14.23
C ASP A 207 1.52 -2.86 14.04
N ILE A 208 2.46 -2.26 13.31
CA ILE A 208 3.83 -2.73 13.19
C ILE A 208 4.51 -2.61 14.56
N GLU A 209 5.16 -3.68 15.02
CA GLU A 209 6.04 -3.66 16.20
C GLU A 209 7.48 -3.96 15.80
N ASN A 210 7.66 -5.00 14.99
CA ASN A 210 8.96 -5.53 14.61
C ASN A 210 9.28 -5.17 13.15
N ILE A 211 10.52 -4.72 12.89
CA ILE A 211 11.06 -4.52 11.55
C ILE A 211 12.38 -5.28 11.42
N GLY A 212 12.47 -6.22 10.47
CA GLY A 212 13.70 -6.88 10.07
C GLY A 212 14.19 -6.30 8.74
N LEU A 213 15.42 -5.77 8.71
CA LEU A 213 16.12 -5.33 7.50
C LEU A 213 17.11 -6.42 7.09
N ARG A 214 17.14 -6.77 5.80
CA ARG A 214 18.11 -7.71 5.21
C ARG A 214 18.71 -7.07 3.96
N ASP A 215 19.82 -6.34 4.14
CA ASP A 215 20.50 -5.70 3.01
C ASP A 215 21.55 -6.64 2.44
N TYR A 216 21.26 -7.15 1.24
CA TYR A 216 22.12 -8.06 0.50
C TYR A 216 21.91 -7.88 -1.01
N ALA A 217 22.87 -8.37 -1.79
CA ALA A 217 22.81 -8.45 -3.25
C ALA A 217 23.07 -9.89 -3.73
N ILE A 218 22.45 -10.24 -4.86
CA ILE A 218 22.71 -11.51 -5.55
C ILE A 218 23.93 -11.32 -6.47
N VAL A 219 24.99 -12.08 -6.19
CA VAL A 219 26.26 -12.02 -6.93
C VAL A 219 26.36 -13.26 -7.83
N ARG A 220 26.69 -13.09 -9.11
CA ARG A 220 26.91 -14.23 -10.00
C ARG A 220 28.29 -14.85 -9.73
N THR A 221 28.34 -16.18 -9.62
CA THR A 221 29.56 -16.95 -9.36
C THR A 221 29.74 -18.03 -10.43
N GLU A 222 30.91 -18.68 -10.48
CA GLU A 222 31.17 -19.81 -11.39
C GLU A 222 30.22 -21.00 -11.16
N ARG A 223 29.61 -21.11 -9.96
CA ARG A 223 28.67 -22.18 -9.59
C ARG A 223 27.20 -21.73 -9.63
N GLY A 224 26.90 -20.55 -10.17
CA GLY A 224 25.55 -20.02 -10.29
C GLY A 224 25.40 -18.67 -9.59
N PHE A 225 24.69 -18.65 -8.46
CA PHE A 225 24.43 -17.44 -7.67
C PHE A 225 24.96 -17.60 -6.24
N GLY A 226 25.48 -16.50 -5.69
CA GLY A 226 25.92 -16.35 -4.32
C GLY A 226 25.32 -15.09 -3.70
N LEU A 227 25.48 -14.96 -2.39
CA LEU A 227 24.81 -13.94 -1.59
C LEU A 227 25.82 -12.99 -0.95
N GLY A 228 25.96 -11.78 -1.52
CA GLY A 228 26.75 -10.71 -0.92
C GLY A 228 25.91 -9.99 0.13
N ARG A 229 26.10 -10.33 1.41
CA ARG A 229 25.40 -9.66 2.51
C ARG A 229 26.15 -8.39 2.95
N ASN A 230 25.42 -7.33 3.25
CA ASN A 230 25.96 -6.11 3.83
C ASN A 230 25.68 -6.10 5.34
N PHE A 231 24.40 -6.10 5.74
CA PHE A 231 23.99 -6.19 7.13
C PHE A 231 22.59 -6.80 7.30
N ASP A 232 22.37 -7.44 8.45
CA ASP A 232 21.03 -7.74 8.97
C ASP A 232 20.75 -6.86 10.19
N ALA A 233 19.52 -6.35 10.33
CA ALA A 233 19.08 -5.67 11.55
C ALA A 233 17.67 -6.15 11.94
N ASP A 234 17.44 -6.42 13.23
CA ASP A 234 16.10 -6.66 13.78
C ASP A 234 15.80 -5.58 14.84
N LEU A 235 14.69 -4.89 14.63
CA LEU A 235 14.24 -3.73 15.40
C LEU A 235 12.89 -4.03 16.03
N LEU A 236 12.70 -3.55 17.26
CA LEU A 236 11.43 -3.57 17.97
C LEU A 236 11.09 -2.15 18.43
N ASN A 237 9.94 -1.63 18.02
CA ASN A 237 9.32 -0.51 18.70
C ASN A 237 8.33 -1.06 19.74
N LYS A 238 8.49 -0.65 21.00
CA LYS A 238 7.53 -0.93 22.07
C LYS A 238 7.23 0.37 22.81
N ASP A 239 5.95 0.64 23.10
CA ASP A 239 5.50 1.84 23.80
C ASP A 239 6.04 3.14 23.14
N SER A 240 5.97 3.17 21.81
CA SER A 240 6.52 4.19 20.89
C SER A 240 8.04 4.34 20.87
N LYS A 241 8.81 3.56 21.64
CA LYS A 241 10.28 3.65 21.73
C LYS A 241 10.96 2.56 20.91
N TRP A 242 11.95 2.94 20.10
CA TRP A 242 12.73 1.99 19.30
C TRP A 242 13.85 1.32 20.08
N SER A 243 14.10 0.05 19.76
CA SER A 243 15.17 -0.77 20.32
C SER A 243 15.76 -1.68 19.25
N LEU A 244 17.08 -1.90 19.32
CA LEU A 244 17.80 -2.84 18.48
C LEU A 244 17.78 -4.21 19.18
N GLN A 245 17.26 -5.23 18.51
CA GLN A 245 17.21 -6.60 19.02
C GLN A 245 18.38 -7.44 18.49
N LYS A 246 18.74 -7.20 17.22
CA LYS A 246 19.86 -7.83 16.51
C LYS A 246 20.46 -6.83 15.52
N PHE A 247 21.77 -6.84 15.37
CA PHE A 247 22.49 -6.28 14.23
C PHE A 247 23.69 -7.18 13.92
N VAL A 248 23.90 -7.50 12.65
CA VAL A 248 25.03 -8.27 12.15
C VAL A 248 25.63 -7.50 10.98
N ASP A 249 26.90 -7.16 11.07
CA ASP A 249 27.66 -6.50 10.02
C ASP A 249 28.53 -7.52 9.29
N TYR A 250 28.16 -7.84 8.05
CA TYR A 250 28.90 -8.80 7.21
C TYR A 250 30.08 -8.16 6.47
N THR A 251 30.26 -6.83 6.59
CA THR A 251 31.44 -6.13 6.07
C THR A 251 32.63 -6.18 7.04
N VAL A 252 32.42 -6.69 8.27
CA VAL A 252 33.44 -6.82 9.31
C VAL A 252 33.80 -8.29 9.54
N GLU A 253 35.09 -8.59 9.61
CA GLU A 253 35.59 -9.96 9.80
C GLU A 253 35.02 -10.60 11.08
N GLY A 254 34.55 -11.84 10.94
CA GLY A 254 33.87 -12.57 12.02
C GLY A 254 32.35 -12.32 12.14
N ASN A 255 31.77 -11.42 11.33
CA ASN A 255 30.33 -11.11 11.30
C ASN A 255 29.74 -10.80 12.70
N PRO A 256 30.25 -9.78 13.42
CA PRO A 256 29.90 -9.55 14.82
C PRO A 256 28.40 -9.29 15.02
N GLU A 257 27.77 -10.09 15.88
CA GLU A 257 26.37 -9.93 16.28
C GLU A 257 26.25 -9.11 17.57
N THR A 258 25.44 -8.06 17.55
CA THR A 258 25.18 -7.16 18.69
C THR A 258 23.70 -6.83 18.84
N ASN A 259 23.29 -6.42 20.04
CA ASN A 259 21.96 -5.84 20.31
C ASN A 259 22.05 -4.35 20.72
N GLN A 260 23.18 -3.71 20.45
CA GLN A 260 23.45 -2.29 20.72
C GLN A 260 23.94 -1.60 19.44
N PRO A 261 23.62 -0.31 19.22
CA PRO A 261 24.18 0.46 18.11
C PRO A 261 25.72 0.46 18.11
N PRO A 262 26.37 0.68 16.95
CA PRO A 262 27.81 0.89 16.87
C PRO A 262 28.30 2.00 17.81
N GLU A 263 29.55 1.91 18.28
CA GLU A 263 30.10 2.81 19.30
C GLU A 263 29.88 4.29 18.97
N GLY A 264 29.42 5.05 19.97
CA GLY A 264 29.09 6.48 19.84
C GLY A 264 27.82 6.83 19.04
N LYS A 265 27.25 5.90 18.27
CA LYS A 265 26.00 6.11 17.51
C LYS A 265 24.76 5.74 18.32
N SER A 266 23.59 6.15 17.85
CA SER A 266 22.27 5.74 18.37
C SER A 266 21.26 5.54 17.23
N LEU A 267 20.09 4.95 17.50
CA LEU A 267 19.08 4.71 16.45
C LEU A 267 18.51 6.02 15.90
N GLN A 268 18.29 6.08 14.59
CA GLN A 268 17.65 7.20 13.91
C GLN A 268 16.12 7.00 13.89
N GLU A 269 15.47 7.26 15.03
CA GLU A 269 14.04 7.00 15.24
C GLU A 269 13.11 7.70 14.24
N SER A 270 13.50 8.85 13.68
CA SER A 270 12.76 9.51 12.59
C SER A 270 12.68 8.61 11.36
N ALA A 271 13.82 8.18 10.82
CA ALA A 271 13.87 7.30 9.64
C ALA A 271 13.11 5.98 9.85
N LEU A 272 13.08 5.45 11.08
CA LEU A 272 12.31 4.25 11.40
C LEU A 272 10.78 4.50 11.46
N ASN A 273 10.36 5.71 11.85
CA ASN A 273 8.95 6.14 11.78
C ASN A 273 8.55 6.46 10.34
N ASP A 274 9.42 7.11 9.57
CA ASP A 274 9.22 7.42 8.14
C ASP A 274 9.14 6.13 7.30
N LEU A 275 9.93 5.11 7.64
CA LEU A 275 9.82 3.75 7.09
C LEU A 275 8.44 3.16 7.37
N ARG A 276 7.92 3.23 8.61
CA ARG A 276 6.55 2.74 8.94
C ARG A 276 5.48 3.45 8.12
N ASN A 277 5.57 4.77 8.03
CA ASN A 277 4.65 5.58 7.24
C ASN A 277 4.73 5.22 5.75
N SER A 278 5.91 4.90 5.23
CA SER A 278 6.12 4.45 3.85
C SER A 278 5.58 3.02 3.61
N ILE A 279 5.63 2.14 4.61
CA ILE A 279 5.05 0.80 4.58
C ILE A 279 3.52 0.85 4.54
N GLN A 280 2.88 1.68 5.37
CA GLN A 280 1.42 1.84 5.34
C GLN A 280 0.95 2.43 3.99
N ASN A 281 1.69 3.40 3.45
CA ASN A 281 1.36 4.08 2.20
C ASN A 281 2.02 3.42 0.96
N LEU A 282 2.20 2.09 1.00
CA LEU A 282 2.87 1.32 -0.05
C LEU A 282 1.98 1.19 -1.31
N LYS A 283 2.10 2.17 -2.20
CA LYS A 283 1.49 2.17 -3.53
C LYS A 283 2.20 1.21 -4.50
N ILE A 284 1.46 0.74 -5.50
CA ILE A 284 1.95 -0.09 -6.61
C ILE A 284 1.62 0.59 -7.95
N VAL A 285 2.61 0.71 -8.83
CA VAL A 285 2.47 1.38 -10.13
C VAL A 285 1.91 0.46 -11.22
N ASN A 286 2.03 -0.86 -11.03
CA ASN A 286 1.45 -1.91 -11.87
C ASN A 286 1.49 -3.27 -11.12
N VAL A 287 1.03 -4.35 -11.74
CA VAL A 287 1.26 -5.74 -11.32
C VAL A 287 1.64 -6.62 -12.51
N ARG A 288 1.99 -7.88 -12.22
CA ARG A 288 2.06 -8.96 -13.20
C ARG A 288 1.58 -10.27 -12.58
N ARG A 289 0.84 -11.10 -13.30
CA ARG A 289 0.37 -12.38 -12.79
C ARG A 289 1.49 -13.44 -12.84
N LYS A 290 1.58 -14.25 -11.79
CA LYS A 290 2.46 -15.43 -11.70
C LYS A 290 1.92 -16.54 -12.60
N PRO A 291 2.78 -17.37 -13.23
CA PRO A 291 2.36 -18.60 -13.89
C PRO A 291 1.55 -19.51 -12.96
N LEU A 292 0.62 -20.26 -13.53
CA LEU A 292 -0.14 -21.29 -12.80
C LEU A 292 0.82 -22.31 -12.19
N GLY A 293 0.53 -22.77 -10.97
CA GLY A 293 1.40 -23.67 -10.19
C GLY A 293 2.45 -22.94 -9.34
N LEU A 294 3.05 -21.85 -9.80
CA LEU A 294 4.13 -21.15 -9.08
C LEU A 294 3.73 -20.70 -7.66
N ALA A 295 2.47 -20.30 -7.46
CA ALA A 295 1.94 -19.90 -6.16
C ALA A 295 1.74 -21.07 -5.15
N ALA A 296 1.82 -22.32 -5.64
CA ALA A 296 1.86 -23.53 -4.81
C ALA A 296 3.31 -23.99 -4.59
N ASP A 297 4.17 -23.90 -5.60
CA ASP A 297 5.61 -24.17 -5.46
C ASP A 297 6.25 -23.24 -4.41
N LEU A 298 5.89 -21.95 -4.41
CA LEU A 298 6.27 -20.94 -3.40
C LEU A 298 5.72 -21.19 -1.98
N LYS A 299 4.98 -22.29 -1.77
CA LYS A 299 4.50 -22.74 -0.44
C LYS A 299 5.02 -24.13 -0.07
N ALA A 300 5.66 -24.83 -1.01
CA ALA A 300 6.16 -26.19 -0.84
C ALA A 300 7.69 -26.24 -0.75
N ASP A 301 8.38 -25.16 -1.19
CA ASP A 301 9.82 -24.90 -1.24
C ASP A 301 10.66 -25.95 -1.99
N LYS A 302 10.55 -27.24 -1.65
CA LYS A 302 11.23 -28.36 -2.29
C LYS A 302 10.83 -28.61 -3.74
N SER A 303 9.60 -28.33 -4.16
CA SER A 303 9.18 -28.51 -5.57
C SER A 303 9.69 -27.41 -6.50
N LEU A 304 10.07 -26.26 -5.93
CA LEU A 304 10.34 -25.05 -6.69
C LEU A 304 11.70 -25.08 -7.42
N SER A 305 12.68 -25.79 -6.86
CA SER A 305 13.96 -26.10 -7.51
C SER A 305 13.85 -27.20 -8.57
N GLU A 306 12.88 -28.11 -8.44
CA GLU A 306 12.57 -29.13 -9.47
C GLU A 306 11.82 -28.52 -10.66
N ASN A 307 10.97 -27.52 -10.41
CA ASN A 307 10.24 -26.80 -11.45
C ASN A 307 11.12 -25.74 -12.15
N ALA A 308 11.84 -26.15 -13.19
CA ALA A 308 12.73 -25.30 -13.97
C ALA A 308 12.03 -24.08 -14.63
N GLU A 309 10.74 -24.17 -14.97
CA GLU A 309 9.98 -23.04 -15.54
C GLU A 309 9.60 -22.01 -14.47
N ALA A 310 9.17 -22.47 -13.28
CA ALA A 310 8.96 -21.63 -12.10
C ALA A 310 10.25 -20.90 -11.69
N THR A 311 11.35 -21.64 -11.56
CA THR A 311 12.67 -21.07 -11.24
C THR A 311 13.11 -20.04 -12.29
N LYS A 312 12.98 -20.33 -13.59
CA LYS A 312 13.31 -19.36 -14.66
C LYS A 312 12.42 -18.11 -14.62
N ASN A 313 11.13 -18.27 -14.34
CA ASN A 313 10.20 -17.15 -14.19
C ASN A 313 10.61 -16.25 -13.03
N LEU A 314 10.81 -16.82 -11.83
CA LEU A 314 11.28 -16.11 -10.64
C LEU A 314 12.59 -15.36 -10.90
N GLN A 315 13.62 -16.03 -11.45
CA GLN A 315 14.92 -15.42 -11.73
C GLN A 315 14.80 -14.23 -12.69
N SER A 316 13.92 -14.31 -13.69
CA SER A 316 13.67 -13.18 -14.60
C SER A 316 13.06 -11.96 -13.91
N GLN A 317 12.25 -12.16 -12.86
CA GLN A 317 11.68 -11.07 -12.04
C GLN A 317 12.59 -10.68 -10.86
N GLY A 318 13.74 -11.34 -10.69
CA GLY A 318 14.77 -11.04 -9.67
C GLY A 318 14.64 -11.82 -8.36
N PHE A 319 13.98 -12.97 -8.40
CA PHE A 319 13.84 -13.88 -7.27
C PHE A 319 14.63 -15.17 -7.54
N PHE A 320 15.53 -15.53 -6.62
CA PHE A 320 16.56 -16.55 -6.81
C PHE A 320 16.39 -17.66 -5.77
N PRO A 321 15.75 -18.79 -6.13
CA PRO A 321 15.74 -19.97 -5.27
C PRO A 321 17.14 -20.55 -5.11
N MET A 322 17.46 -20.97 -3.90
CA MET A 322 18.70 -21.63 -3.51
C MET A 322 18.45 -23.10 -3.21
N GLU A 323 19.52 -23.90 -3.13
CA GLU A 323 19.45 -25.34 -2.79
C GLU A 323 18.85 -25.62 -1.39
N SER A 324 18.78 -24.61 -0.50
CA SER A 324 18.10 -24.71 0.80
C SER A 324 16.57 -24.68 0.72
N GLY A 325 15.99 -24.32 -0.44
CA GLY A 325 14.57 -24.00 -0.61
C GLY A 325 14.25 -22.51 -0.41
N ASP A 326 15.13 -21.75 0.25
CA ASP A 326 14.95 -20.30 0.40
C ASP A 326 14.99 -19.59 -0.97
N VAL A 327 14.03 -18.70 -1.22
CA VAL A 327 14.07 -17.74 -2.32
C VAL A 327 14.65 -16.42 -1.83
N TYR A 328 15.75 -15.96 -2.42
CA TYR A 328 16.34 -14.64 -2.14
C TYR A 328 15.97 -13.63 -3.25
N ALA A 329 16.16 -12.33 -3.02
CA ALA A 329 15.75 -11.26 -3.95
C ALA A 329 16.90 -10.31 -4.31
N SER A 330 17.00 -9.88 -5.56
CA SER A 330 18.13 -9.05 -6.04
C SER A 330 18.31 -7.70 -5.32
N GLY A 331 17.26 -7.17 -4.68
CA GLY A 331 17.25 -5.91 -3.94
C GLY A 331 17.11 -6.04 -2.42
N GLY A 332 17.31 -7.22 -1.84
CA GLY A 332 17.17 -7.48 -0.40
C GLY A 332 15.71 -7.64 0.06
N GLU A 333 15.51 -7.65 1.38
CA GLU A 333 14.22 -7.95 2.01
C GLU A 333 13.89 -7.05 3.21
N LEU A 334 12.58 -6.86 3.42
CA LEU A 334 11.98 -6.16 4.55
C LEU A 334 10.95 -7.09 5.21
N LEU A 335 11.14 -7.37 6.51
CA LEU A 335 10.27 -8.22 7.31
C LEU A 335 9.52 -7.37 8.32
N LEU A 336 8.21 -7.60 8.48
CA LEU A 336 7.32 -6.75 9.28
C LEU A 336 6.48 -7.63 10.21
N GLY A 337 6.68 -7.52 11.53
CA GLY A 337 5.86 -8.22 12.52
C GLY A 337 4.83 -7.30 13.15
N THR A 338 3.55 -7.69 13.12
CA THR A 338 2.44 -6.91 13.70
C THR A 338 2.06 -7.37 15.12
N LYS A 339 1.30 -6.52 15.82
CA LYS A 339 0.61 -6.82 17.09
C LYS A 339 -0.27 -8.07 17.02
N GLU A 340 -0.89 -8.29 15.87
CA GLU A 340 -1.84 -9.40 15.61
C GLU A 340 -1.14 -10.75 15.34
N GLY A 341 0.20 -10.81 15.45
CA GLY A 341 0.95 -12.04 15.15
C GLY A 341 1.01 -12.38 13.66
N VAL A 342 0.87 -11.38 12.78
CA VAL A 342 1.13 -11.55 11.34
C VAL A 342 2.52 -11.04 11.03
N ARG A 343 3.33 -11.89 10.37
CA ARG A 343 4.64 -11.55 9.85
C ARG A 343 4.58 -11.42 8.33
N TYR A 344 4.77 -10.22 7.80
CA TYR A 344 4.90 -9.99 6.36
C TYR A 344 6.37 -10.07 5.95
N LEU A 345 6.62 -10.60 4.76
CA LEU A 345 7.93 -10.57 4.09
C LEU A 345 7.75 -9.92 2.73
N LEU A 346 8.46 -8.81 2.52
CA LEU A 346 8.53 -8.05 1.28
C LEU A 346 9.90 -8.30 0.65
N ARG A 347 9.90 -8.97 -0.51
CA ARG A 347 11.09 -9.30 -1.29
C ARG A 347 11.19 -8.38 -2.51
N PHE A 348 12.31 -7.68 -2.66
CA PHE A 348 12.50 -6.71 -3.74
C PHE A 348 13.31 -7.31 -4.89
N GLY A 349 12.66 -7.54 -6.02
CA GLY A 349 13.22 -8.19 -7.20
C GLY A 349 14.02 -7.25 -8.11
N ASN A 350 14.05 -7.60 -9.41
CA ASN A 350 14.78 -6.88 -10.44
C ASN A 350 14.13 -5.52 -10.69
N THR A 351 14.95 -4.56 -11.11
CA THR A 351 14.44 -3.32 -11.73
C THR A 351 13.99 -3.60 -13.16
N GLN A 352 12.82 -3.07 -13.52
CA GLN A 352 12.36 -2.90 -14.89
C GLN A 352 12.53 -1.43 -15.26
N VAL A 353 13.38 -1.14 -16.25
CA VAL A 353 13.31 0.14 -16.95
C VAL A 353 12.06 0.11 -17.82
N SER A 354 11.14 1.05 -17.60
CA SER A 354 9.95 1.18 -18.43
C SER A 354 10.36 1.65 -19.83
N GLY A 355 10.13 0.82 -20.85
CA GLY A 355 10.68 0.97 -22.19
C GLY A 355 10.05 2.08 -23.04
N SER A 356 10.16 3.33 -22.60
CA SER A 356 9.92 4.54 -23.41
C SER A 356 10.70 5.74 -22.87
N ALA A 357 11.99 5.52 -22.58
CA ALA A 357 12.93 6.55 -22.16
C ALA A 357 14.30 6.30 -22.83
N LEU A 358 14.42 6.74 -24.08
CA LEU A 358 15.70 7.19 -24.60
C LEU A 358 15.85 8.67 -24.18
N THR A 359 17.09 9.07 -23.88
CA THR A 359 17.47 10.42 -23.47
C THR A 359 17.37 11.38 -24.68
N ASP A 360 17.34 12.70 -24.55
CA ASP A 360 18.26 13.55 -23.79
C ASP A 360 17.61 14.72 -23.01
N GLU A 361 18.38 15.29 -22.10
CA GLU A 361 18.00 16.43 -21.27
C GLU A 361 18.04 17.76 -22.05
N GLN A 362 16.97 18.57 -22.01
CA GLN A 362 17.11 19.98 -21.63
C GLN A 362 15.79 20.65 -21.19
N GLU A 363 15.92 21.85 -20.65
CA GLU A 363 14.90 22.53 -19.84
C GLU A 363 13.72 23.11 -20.64
N GLY A 364 12.51 22.97 -20.08
CA GLY A 364 11.31 23.67 -20.54
C GLY A 364 10.36 23.97 -19.37
N LYS A 365 10.58 25.09 -18.67
CA LYS A 365 9.65 25.55 -17.63
C LYS A 365 8.38 26.13 -18.25
N SER A 366 7.23 25.52 -17.97
CA SER A 366 5.96 26.23 -17.86
C SER A 366 5.43 26.02 -16.45
N GLU A 367 4.92 27.09 -15.85
CA GLU A 367 4.36 27.07 -14.50
C GLU A 367 2.84 26.82 -14.53
N ASN A 368 2.28 26.48 -13.37
CA ASN A 368 0.85 26.46 -13.06
C ASN A 368 -0.02 25.34 -13.69
N GLU A 369 0.25 24.08 -13.31
CA GLU A 369 -0.83 23.17 -12.85
C GLU A 369 -0.26 22.22 -11.78
N SER A 370 -0.98 22.00 -10.68
CA SER A 370 -0.47 21.28 -9.50
C SER A 370 -0.80 19.78 -9.53
N GLU A 371 -0.35 19.07 -10.56
CA GLU A 371 -0.32 17.60 -10.56
C GLU A 371 0.96 17.10 -9.84
N GLU A 372 0.86 15.98 -9.10
CA GLU A 372 2.03 15.38 -8.42
C GLU A 372 3.05 14.91 -9.46
N LYS A 373 4.15 15.65 -9.64
CA LYS A 373 5.30 15.16 -10.42
C LYS A 373 5.91 13.94 -9.74
N SER A 374 5.57 12.76 -10.25
CA SER A 374 6.28 11.52 -9.98
C SER A 374 7.68 11.60 -10.60
N ASP A 375 8.65 12.05 -9.82
CA ASP A 375 10.06 12.26 -10.20
C ASP A 375 10.83 10.92 -10.31
N ASP A 376 10.17 9.93 -10.93
CA ASP A 376 10.57 8.54 -11.05
C ASP A 376 11.08 8.30 -12.47
N GLN A 377 12.37 7.96 -12.63
CA GLN A 377 13.07 7.89 -13.92
C GLN A 377 12.67 6.67 -14.80
N GLY A 378 11.39 6.29 -14.80
CA GLY A 378 10.87 5.08 -15.44
C GLY A 378 11.36 3.78 -14.80
N VAL A 379 12.18 3.83 -13.75
CA VAL A 379 12.73 2.66 -13.05
C VAL A 379 11.71 2.14 -12.05
N ARG A 380 11.19 0.95 -12.33
CA ARG A 380 10.22 0.24 -11.50
C ARG A 380 10.88 -1.02 -10.93
N ARG A 381 10.33 -1.62 -9.87
CA ARG A 381 10.88 -2.82 -9.26
C ARG A 381 9.81 -3.84 -8.92
N TYR A 382 10.08 -5.12 -9.18
CA TYR A 382 9.20 -6.20 -8.76
C TYR A 382 9.21 -6.36 -7.24
N LEU A 383 8.05 -6.67 -6.67
CA LEU A 383 7.83 -6.92 -5.26
C LEU A 383 7.04 -8.23 -5.10
N LEU A 384 7.59 -9.18 -4.34
CA LEU A 384 6.89 -10.38 -3.91
C LEU A 384 6.55 -10.22 -2.41
N VAL A 385 5.27 -10.32 -2.08
CA VAL A 385 4.76 -10.22 -0.70
C VAL A 385 4.26 -11.59 -0.24
N MET A 386 4.58 -11.97 0.99
CA MET A 386 4.05 -13.17 1.65
C MET A 386 3.76 -12.88 3.12
N ALA A 387 2.88 -13.69 3.73
CA ALA A 387 2.55 -13.64 5.16
C ALA A 387 2.87 -14.97 5.85
N GLN A 388 3.27 -14.91 7.12
CA GLN A 388 3.41 -16.05 8.04
C GLN A 388 2.79 -15.70 9.39
N LEU A 389 2.49 -16.72 10.19
CA LEU A 389 2.07 -16.58 11.57
C LEU A 389 3.30 -16.41 12.47
N ASP A 390 3.28 -15.43 13.36
CA ASP A 390 4.29 -15.28 14.41
C ASP A 390 3.79 -15.90 15.71
N GLU A 391 3.99 -17.22 15.86
CA GLU A 391 3.52 -17.97 17.04
C GLU A 391 4.11 -17.46 18.37
N SER A 392 5.20 -16.67 18.33
CA SER A 392 5.76 -16.02 19.52
C SER A 392 4.85 -14.95 20.14
N LYS A 393 3.88 -14.40 19.38
CA LYS A 393 2.82 -13.52 19.91
C LYS A 393 1.71 -14.30 20.65
N PHE A 394 1.70 -15.63 20.58
CA PHE A 394 0.69 -16.50 21.18
C PHE A 394 1.33 -17.51 22.18
N PRO A 395 2.00 -17.03 23.25
CA PRO A 395 2.60 -17.92 24.26
C PRO A 395 1.53 -18.78 24.95
N ALA A 396 1.94 -19.92 25.53
CA ALA A 396 1.04 -20.74 26.33
C ALA A 396 0.59 -19.95 27.59
N PRO A 397 -0.69 -20.04 28.01
CA PRO A 397 -1.17 -19.33 29.19
C PRO A 397 -0.61 -19.93 30.48
N GLU A 398 -0.46 -19.09 31.49
CA GLU A 398 -0.13 -19.54 32.86
C GLU A 398 -1.38 -20.20 33.48
N LEU A 399 -1.35 -21.53 33.56
CA LEU A 399 -2.44 -22.34 34.12
C LEU A 399 -2.31 -22.46 35.65
N LYS A 400 -3.41 -22.26 36.36
CA LYS A 400 -3.48 -22.44 37.81
C LYS A 400 -3.50 -23.93 38.16
N VAL A 401 -2.73 -24.34 39.16
CA VAL A 401 -2.69 -25.75 39.60
C VAL A 401 -3.97 -26.09 40.35
N VAL A 402 -4.70 -27.11 39.88
CA VAL A 402 -5.89 -27.65 40.56
C VAL A 402 -5.43 -28.40 41.82
N PRO A 403 -5.83 -28.00 43.05
CA PRO A 403 -5.50 -28.74 44.26
C PRO A 403 -6.31 -30.04 44.34
N GLU A 404 -5.69 -31.17 44.66
CA GLU A 404 -6.39 -32.46 44.77
C GLU A 404 -6.98 -32.67 46.16
N THR A 405 -6.43 -32.00 47.19
CA THR A 405 -6.80 -32.13 48.59
C THR A 405 -7.21 -30.81 49.25
N VAL A 406 -7.94 -30.91 50.37
CA VAL A 406 -8.31 -29.75 51.21
C VAL A 406 -7.07 -29.07 51.81
N GLU A 407 -6.03 -29.85 52.16
CA GLU A 407 -4.77 -29.31 52.68
C GLU A 407 -4.02 -28.48 51.62
N GLU A 408 -3.98 -28.94 50.36
CA GLU A 408 -3.41 -28.18 49.24
C GLU A 408 -4.24 -26.92 48.92
N MET A 409 -5.57 -26.99 48.97
CA MET A 409 -6.43 -25.81 48.78
C MET A 409 -6.14 -24.74 49.83
N LEU A 410 -6.08 -25.12 51.11
CA LEU A 410 -5.77 -24.20 52.20
C LEU A 410 -4.33 -23.65 52.11
N ALA A 411 -3.37 -24.46 51.65
CA ALA A 411 -2.00 -24.02 51.40
C ALA A 411 -1.89 -23.05 50.20
N GLN A 412 -2.61 -23.30 49.10
CA GLN A 412 -2.69 -22.39 47.96
C GLN A 412 -3.34 -21.05 48.37
N GLU A 413 -4.43 -21.09 49.15
CA GLU A 413 -5.12 -19.90 49.63
C GLU A 413 -4.25 -19.07 50.59
N ALA A 414 -3.56 -19.73 51.53
CA ALA A 414 -2.60 -19.06 52.41
C ALA A 414 -1.41 -18.45 51.66
N ALA A 415 -0.98 -19.05 50.54
CA ALA A 415 0.06 -18.50 49.67
C ALA A 415 -0.44 -17.40 48.71
N ALA A 416 -1.75 -17.33 48.46
CA ALA A 416 -2.38 -16.33 47.58
C ALA A 416 -2.82 -15.06 48.33
N GLN A 417 -2.92 -15.09 49.66
CA GLN A 417 -3.16 -13.90 50.47
C GLN A 417 -1.92 -12.97 50.41
N PRO A 418 -2.10 -11.66 50.17
CA PRO A 418 -0.97 -10.73 50.22
C PRO A 418 -0.44 -10.69 51.67
N ALA A 419 0.86 -10.93 51.82
CA ALA A 419 1.52 -10.80 53.13
C ALA A 419 1.28 -9.38 53.66
N ALA A 420 0.51 -9.28 54.75
CA ALA A 420 0.24 -8.02 55.40
C ALA A 420 1.58 -7.40 55.83
N GLN A 421 1.89 -6.21 55.31
CA GLN A 421 3.14 -5.53 55.61
C GLN A 421 3.22 -5.27 57.12
N ASP A 422 4.33 -5.69 57.74
CA ASP A 422 4.62 -5.37 59.14
C ASP A 422 4.55 -3.86 59.34
N ALA A 423 3.55 -3.42 60.10
CA ALA A 423 3.40 -2.02 60.46
C ALA A 423 4.54 -1.63 61.42
N PRO A 424 5.37 -0.61 61.10
CA PRO A 424 6.38 -0.13 62.03
C PRO A 424 5.72 0.31 63.35
N ALA A 425 6.22 -0.22 64.46
CA ALA A 425 5.65 0.06 65.78
C ALA A 425 5.73 1.56 66.12
N ALA A 426 4.65 2.11 66.68
CA ALA A 426 4.62 3.49 67.16
C ALA A 426 5.39 3.65 68.48
N ASP A 427 6.28 4.64 68.55
CA ASP A 427 7.05 5.00 69.74
C ASP A 427 6.49 6.31 70.36
N PRO A 428 6.01 6.31 71.63
CA PRO A 428 5.25 7.43 72.17
C PRO A 428 6.08 8.39 73.05
N SER A 429 6.19 9.68 72.67
CA SER A 429 6.54 10.77 73.62
C SER A 429 6.18 12.20 73.16
N ALA A 430 5.28 12.83 73.93
CA ALA A 430 5.21 14.25 74.33
C ALA A 430 5.26 15.41 73.28
N ASP A 431 4.10 16.06 73.13
CA ASP A 431 3.86 17.50 72.86
C ASP A 431 4.44 18.39 74.03
N PRO A 432 4.49 19.76 74.02
CA PRO A 432 3.74 20.68 73.16
C PRO A 432 4.35 22.01 72.66
N ALA A 433 3.79 22.54 71.56
CA ALA A 433 3.51 23.99 71.36
C ALA A 433 2.67 24.32 70.08
N GLN A 434 1.38 24.62 70.24
CA GLN A 434 0.58 25.50 69.34
C GLN A 434 0.86 27.01 69.66
N PRO A 435 0.36 28.04 68.93
CA PRO A 435 -0.78 28.12 67.97
C PRO A 435 -0.44 28.87 66.62
N ALA A 436 -1.33 29.15 65.65
CA ALA A 436 -2.59 28.58 65.12
C ALA A 436 -3.01 29.39 63.83
N ALA A 437 -4.20 29.10 63.27
CA ALA A 437 -4.98 29.89 62.28
C ALA A 437 -4.88 29.54 60.77
N GLN A 438 -5.93 28.85 60.29
CA GLN A 438 -6.55 28.95 58.96
C GLN A 438 -7.40 30.27 58.86
N PRO A 439 -8.11 30.65 57.77
CA PRO A 439 -8.54 29.87 56.58
C PRO A 439 -8.42 30.66 55.22
N GLN A 440 -9.02 30.33 54.06
CA GLN A 440 -9.96 29.25 53.68
C GLN A 440 -9.78 28.67 52.25
N SER A 441 -10.72 28.91 51.31
CA SER A 441 -11.01 28.15 50.08
C SER A 441 -11.65 29.01 48.97
N GLY A 442 -11.52 28.59 47.70
CA GLY A 442 -12.40 28.96 46.57
C GLY A 442 -11.89 30.05 45.61
N ASP A 443 -12.45 30.25 44.42
CA ASP A 443 -13.32 29.39 43.57
C ASP A 443 -13.42 29.96 42.13
N ALA A 444 -13.70 29.08 41.15
CA ALA A 444 -14.32 29.34 39.82
C ALA A 444 -13.73 30.36 38.81
N ALA A 445 -14.37 30.34 37.62
CA ALA A 445 -14.47 31.37 36.56
C ALA A 445 -13.35 31.53 35.51
N SER A 446 -13.52 30.80 34.40
CA SER A 446 -13.76 31.33 33.03
C SER A 446 -13.21 32.74 32.66
N GLY A 447 -12.38 32.79 31.61
CA GLY A 447 -12.01 34.02 30.90
C GLY A 447 -11.68 33.71 29.43
N GLN A 448 -12.48 34.24 28.50
CA GLN A 448 -12.51 33.78 27.10
C GLN A 448 -12.04 34.88 26.12
N ASN A 449 -11.44 34.43 25.00
CA ASN A 449 -11.52 35.04 23.65
C ASN A 449 -10.58 36.20 23.23
N SER A 450 -10.33 36.21 21.91
CA SER A 450 -10.01 37.35 21.02
C SER A 450 -8.57 37.90 20.96
N ASP A 451 -8.09 38.50 19.85
CA ASP A 451 -8.41 38.41 18.39
C ASP A 451 -7.37 39.24 17.57
N SER A 452 -7.43 39.20 16.22
CA SER A 452 -6.76 40.09 15.23
C SER A 452 -5.24 39.89 15.04
N ALA A 453 -4.69 39.68 13.82
CA ALA A 453 -4.62 40.52 12.60
C ALA A 453 -3.49 41.58 12.66
N GLU A 454 -2.84 42.04 11.57
CA GLU A 454 -3.19 42.02 10.14
C GLU A 454 -1.93 42.03 9.20
N GLU A 455 -2.12 42.25 7.90
CA GLU A 455 -1.27 41.97 6.70
C GLU A 455 0.09 42.71 6.47
N SER A 456 0.82 42.20 5.45
CA SER A 456 1.56 42.89 4.33
C SER A 456 2.85 43.72 4.61
N ASP A 457 3.70 44.10 3.63
CA ASP A 457 3.67 44.00 2.14
C ASP A 457 5.10 43.86 1.48
N THR A 458 5.11 43.75 0.15
CA THR A 458 6.11 43.40 -0.90
C THR A 458 7.36 44.28 -1.18
N SER A 459 8.19 43.80 -2.14
CA SER A 459 9.02 44.53 -3.15
C SER A 459 10.57 44.64 -2.96
N SER A 460 11.44 44.71 -3.99
CA SER A 460 11.36 44.37 -5.46
C SER A 460 12.72 44.48 -6.21
N SER A 461 12.86 43.76 -7.35
CA SER A 461 13.61 44.08 -8.61
C SER A 461 15.16 43.97 -8.84
N SER A 462 15.48 43.63 -10.11
CA SER A 462 16.67 43.98 -10.96
C SER A 462 17.77 42.91 -11.19
N VAL A 463 18.37 42.61 -12.37
CA VAL A 463 18.11 42.62 -13.85
C VAL A 463 19.49 42.64 -14.59
N GLU A 464 19.81 41.57 -15.38
CA GLU A 464 20.56 41.49 -16.68
C GLU A 464 21.87 42.29 -17.01
N PRO A 465 22.53 42.12 -18.21
CA PRO A 465 22.88 40.92 -19.00
C PRO A 465 24.34 40.90 -19.58
N SER A 466 24.72 39.89 -20.38
CA SER A 466 25.96 39.83 -21.22
C SER A 466 25.81 38.84 -22.42
N THR A 467 26.73 38.83 -23.41
CA THR A 467 26.50 38.30 -24.79
C THR A 467 27.71 37.65 -25.50
N SER A 468 27.45 36.96 -26.65
CA SER A 468 28.37 36.60 -27.78
C SER A 468 29.47 35.51 -27.54
N ASP A 469 29.97 34.70 -28.51
CA ASP A 469 29.60 34.42 -29.92
C ASP A 469 30.26 33.13 -30.53
N GLU A 470 29.99 32.83 -31.82
CA GLU A 470 30.72 32.01 -32.84
C GLU A 470 31.01 30.47 -32.70
N LYS A 471 30.13 29.64 -33.30
CA LYS A 471 30.26 28.99 -34.66
C LYS A 471 31.54 28.19 -35.08
N GLN A 472 31.39 26.90 -35.48
CA GLN A 472 31.85 26.32 -36.78
C GLN A 472 31.50 24.82 -37.08
N SER A 473 31.61 24.46 -38.37
CA SER A 473 31.76 23.18 -39.13
C SER A 473 32.30 21.89 -38.44
N GLU A 474 32.21 20.65 -38.98
CA GLU A 474 31.55 20.08 -40.18
C GLU A 474 31.36 18.54 -40.12
N THR A 475 30.55 18.03 -41.07
CA THR A 475 30.40 16.66 -41.61
C THR A 475 31.56 15.64 -41.46
N GLN A 476 31.27 14.40 -41.03
CA GLN A 476 31.44 13.18 -41.86
C GLN A 476 30.86 11.87 -41.25
N GLN A 477 30.66 10.87 -42.13
CA GLN A 477 29.97 9.59 -41.92
C GLN A 477 30.90 8.42 -42.37
N PRO A 478 30.43 7.16 -42.52
CA PRO A 478 30.70 6.04 -41.63
C PRO A 478 31.77 5.03 -42.14
N SER A 479 32.03 3.97 -41.35
CA SER A 479 32.45 2.67 -41.89
C SER A 479 32.01 1.49 -41.01
N GLU A 480 31.19 0.59 -41.58
CA GLU A 480 30.83 -0.73 -41.05
C GLU A 480 31.85 -1.82 -41.50
N PRO A 481 31.53 -3.13 -41.67
CA PRO A 481 31.61 -4.14 -40.60
C PRO A 481 32.38 -5.43 -41.00
N SER A 482 32.56 -6.36 -40.04
CA SER A 482 32.60 -7.84 -40.21
C SER A 482 32.68 -8.50 -38.81
N ALA A 483 31.99 -9.59 -38.44
CA ALA A 483 31.77 -10.90 -39.09
C ALA A 483 33.04 -11.79 -39.06
N GLU A 484 33.01 -13.11 -38.78
CA GLU A 484 31.94 -14.03 -38.32
C GLU A 484 32.55 -15.36 -37.80
N ALA A 485 31.71 -16.37 -37.49
CA ALA A 485 32.02 -17.79 -37.22
C ALA A 485 32.83 -18.12 -35.93
N THR A 486 32.42 -19.01 -35.01
CA THR A 486 31.82 -20.37 -35.07
C THR A 486 32.84 -21.51 -35.17
N THR A 487 33.01 -22.29 -34.08
CA THR A 487 33.01 -23.77 -34.09
C THR A 487 33.07 -24.40 -32.68
N GLN A 488 32.29 -25.47 -32.49
CA GLN A 488 32.48 -26.58 -31.54
C GLN A 488 32.81 -27.85 -32.38
N PRO A 489 32.90 -29.13 -31.88
CA PRO A 489 32.66 -29.69 -30.53
C PRO A 489 33.66 -30.81 -30.09
N ALA A 490 33.22 -31.68 -29.15
CA ALA A 490 33.75 -33.02 -28.79
C ALA A 490 34.97 -33.06 -27.83
N THR A 491 35.13 -34.02 -26.89
CA THR A 491 34.26 -35.13 -26.42
C THR A 491 34.64 -35.64 -25.02
N ASP A 492 33.64 -36.13 -24.27
CA ASP A 492 33.57 -37.33 -23.41
C ASP A 492 34.78 -37.85 -22.58
N SER A 493 34.59 -38.08 -21.26
CA SER A 493 35.06 -39.26 -20.48
C SER A 493 34.72 -39.19 -18.98
N ALA A 494 34.31 -40.33 -18.39
CA ALA A 494 34.26 -40.61 -16.92
C ALA A 494 34.58 -42.10 -16.68
N PRO A 495 35.11 -42.56 -15.51
CA PRO A 495 34.22 -42.85 -14.36
C PRO A 495 34.82 -42.78 -12.92
N GLN A 496 33.91 -43.02 -11.94
CA GLN A 496 33.98 -43.36 -10.49
C GLN A 496 35.05 -44.39 -9.98
N PRO A 497 35.15 -44.76 -8.67
CA PRO A 497 34.42 -44.32 -7.42
C PRO A 497 35.34 -44.10 -6.15
N SER A 498 34.73 -44.14 -4.93
CA SER A 498 35.29 -44.28 -3.55
C SER A 498 35.56 -42.99 -2.75
N ALA A 499 35.31 -42.90 -1.43
CA ALA A 499 34.65 -43.80 -0.46
C ALA A 499 34.13 -43.05 0.81
N GLU A 500 33.29 -43.71 1.61
CA GLU A 500 32.84 -43.31 2.96
C GLU A 500 33.92 -43.64 4.03
N PRO A 501 33.92 -43.05 5.27
CA PRO A 501 33.05 -43.58 6.34
C PRO A 501 32.64 -42.66 7.54
N ALA A 502 31.56 -43.06 8.22
CA ALA A 502 31.38 -43.13 9.69
C ALA A 502 31.47 -41.88 10.62
N THR A 503 30.29 -41.38 10.99
CA THR A 503 29.78 -41.17 12.38
C THR A 503 30.71 -40.80 13.56
N ALA A 504 30.42 -39.67 14.21
CA ALA A 504 30.47 -39.50 15.67
C ALA A 504 29.47 -38.42 16.11
N GLY A 505 28.89 -38.51 17.31
CA GLY A 505 27.93 -37.52 17.82
C GLY A 505 28.12 -37.22 19.31
N THR A 506 27.70 -36.03 19.77
CA THR A 506 27.60 -35.66 21.19
C THR A 506 26.67 -34.47 21.40
N THR A 507 25.78 -34.60 22.38
CA THR A 507 24.99 -33.56 23.07
C THR A 507 24.70 -34.12 24.48
N PRO A 508 24.24 -33.32 25.48
CA PRO A 508 23.92 -31.88 25.46
C PRO A 508 24.72 -31.06 26.51
N GLY A 509 24.51 -29.74 26.55
CA GLY A 509 25.07 -28.90 27.64
C GLY A 509 24.50 -27.48 27.71
N ALA A 510 23.79 -27.19 28.82
CA ALA A 510 23.40 -25.87 29.36
C ALA A 510 22.64 -24.88 28.45
N ALA A 511 21.47 -24.42 28.94
CA ALA A 511 20.70 -23.35 28.32
C ALA A 511 21.04 -21.96 28.90
N VAL A 512 20.97 -20.93 28.06
CA VAL A 512 20.71 -19.55 28.49
C VAL A 512 19.58 -19.02 27.62
N GLN A 513 18.35 -18.99 28.15
CA GLN A 513 17.23 -18.37 27.46
C GLN A 513 17.34 -16.84 27.54
N LYS A 514 17.89 -16.22 26.49
CA LYS A 514 17.59 -14.82 26.18
C LYS A 514 16.43 -14.81 25.18
N ALA A 515 15.29 -14.26 25.58
CA ALA A 515 14.11 -14.11 24.73
C ALA A 515 14.31 -12.98 23.71
N GLY A 516 15.18 -13.21 22.72
CA GLY A 516 15.28 -12.37 21.52
C GLY A 516 14.32 -12.85 20.45
N PHE A 517 13.52 -11.95 19.88
CA PHE A 517 12.67 -12.25 18.71
C PHE A 517 13.56 -12.52 17.50
N LYS A 518 13.81 -13.80 17.19
CA LYS A 518 14.58 -14.21 16.01
C LYS A 518 13.65 -14.18 14.78
N PHE A 519 13.91 -13.26 13.85
CA PHE A 519 13.38 -13.37 12.49
C PHE A 519 14.07 -14.54 11.78
N VAL A 520 13.44 -15.72 11.88
CA VAL A 520 13.81 -16.94 11.13
C VAL A 520 13.42 -16.74 9.65
N SER A 521 14.19 -17.34 8.72
CA SER A 521 13.82 -17.34 7.30
C SER A 521 12.51 -18.08 7.08
N PHE A 522 11.78 -17.74 6.02
CA PHE A 522 10.49 -18.35 5.71
C PHE A 522 10.57 -19.85 5.40
N GLY A 523 11.74 -20.37 5.00
CA GLY A 523 11.95 -21.80 4.65
C GLY A 523 12.27 -22.74 5.83
N ASP A 524 12.34 -22.26 7.07
CA ASP A 524 12.58 -23.11 8.26
C ASP A 524 11.27 -23.74 8.76
N ALA A 525 10.62 -24.50 7.87
CA ALA A 525 9.28 -25.06 8.08
C ALA A 525 9.32 -26.38 8.86
N VAL A 526 8.85 -26.36 10.11
CA VAL A 526 8.64 -27.57 10.92
C VAL A 526 7.48 -28.39 10.34
N GLN A 527 7.71 -29.70 10.22
CA GLN A 527 6.78 -30.66 9.65
C GLN A 527 5.69 -31.05 10.67
N GLU A 528 4.47 -30.51 10.54
CA GLU A 528 3.29 -31.00 11.28
C GLU A 528 2.76 -32.31 10.65
N ASP A 529 2.63 -33.37 11.45
CA ASP A 529 1.99 -34.63 11.03
C ASP A 529 0.46 -34.46 10.94
N ALA A 530 -0.10 -34.75 9.77
CA ALA A 530 -1.55 -34.67 9.55
C ALA A 530 -2.28 -35.87 10.17
N SER A 531 -3.33 -35.61 10.96
CA SER A 531 -4.33 -36.61 11.33
C SER A 531 -5.73 -35.96 11.37
N THR A 532 -6.61 -36.46 10.49
CA THR A 532 -7.88 -35.81 10.16
C THR A 532 -9.08 -36.43 10.88
N SER A 533 -9.96 -35.60 11.43
CA SER A 533 -11.36 -35.95 11.71
C SER A 533 -12.25 -34.71 11.56
N ALA A 534 -13.27 -34.79 10.71
CA ALA A 534 -14.14 -33.66 10.36
C ALA A 534 -15.40 -33.57 11.26
N PRO A 535 -15.94 -32.36 11.50
CA PRO A 535 -17.17 -32.15 12.26
C PRO A 535 -18.44 -32.25 11.38
N SER A 536 -19.56 -32.62 12.01
CA SER A 536 -20.92 -32.54 11.43
C SER A 536 -21.75 -31.45 12.14
N ALA A 537 -22.69 -30.85 11.41
CA ALA A 537 -23.45 -29.68 11.86
C ALA A 537 -24.73 -30.00 12.68
N VAL A 538 -25.13 -29.05 13.54
CA VAL A 538 -26.46 -28.94 14.19
C VAL A 538 -26.88 -27.45 14.19
N GLN A 539 -28.17 -27.17 14.38
CA GLN A 539 -28.85 -25.92 13.98
C GLN A 539 -29.07 -24.88 15.09
N GLU A 540 -29.42 -23.68 14.63
CA GLU A 540 -29.90 -22.48 15.36
C GLU A 540 -31.32 -22.63 15.94
N PRO A 541 -31.65 -21.90 17.03
CA PRO A 541 -32.99 -21.32 17.17
C PRO A 541 -33.00 -19.82 17.59
N ALA A 542 -34.15 -19.15 17.39
CA ALA A 542 -34.29 -17.69 17.35
C ALA A 542 -34.83 -17.00 18.64
N GLN A 543 -34.93 -15.67 18.58
CA GLN A 543 -35.42 -14.73 19.63
C GLN A 543 -36.93 -14.82 19.93
N PRO A 544 -37.38 -14.16 21.02
CA PRO A 544 -38.45 -13.15 20.86
C PRO A 544 -38.23 -11.82 21.64
N GLN A 545 -39.04 -10.79 21.35
CA GLN A 545 -39.10 -9.48 22.04
C GLN A 545 -40.55 -8.95 22.16
N THR A 546 -40.76 -7.88 22.95
CA THR A 546 -42.02 -7.13 23.23
C THR A 546 -43.08 -7.90 24.04
N GLY A 547 -43.97 -7.33 24.87
CA GLY A 547 -44.30 -5.98 25.40
C GLY A 547 -45.43 -6.18 26.46
N ASP A 548 -45.87 -5.27 27.35
CA ASP A 548 -45.80 -3.79 27.47
C ASP A 548 -46.11 -3.35 28.95
N GLU A 549 -46.34 -2.06 29.23
CA GLU A 549 -46.61 -1.36 30.51
C GLU A 549 -47.83 -1.87 31.38
N VAL A 550 -48.11 -1.47 32.65
CA VAL A 550 -48.26 -0.10 33.25
C VAL A 550 -48.08 -0.03 34.79
N LYS A 551 -47.13 0.82 35.23
CA LYS A 551 -47.13 1.87 36.29
C LYS A 551 -48.20 1.92 37.42
N ALA A 552 -47.75 2.05 38.70
CA ALA A 552 -48.15 3.11 39.67
C ALA A 552 -47.52 2.94 41.08
N GLU A 553 -47.39 4.03 41.86
CA GLU A 553 -46.76 4.09 43.20
C GLU A 553 -47.74 3.85 44.38
N GLY A 554 -47.20 3.51 45.58
CA GLY A 554 -48.02 3.11 46.75
C GLY A 554 -47.37 3.11 48.15
N ASP A 555 -46.50 4.08 48.45
CA ASP A 555 -46.13 4.63 49.78
C ASP A 555 -45.60 3.75 50.97
N GLN A 556 -44.69 4.38 51.73
CA GLN A 556 -44.21 4.13 53.12
C GLN A 556 -44.13 2.72 53.75
N ALA A 557 -42.88 2.21 53.73
CA ALA A 557 -42.08 1.76 54.89
C ALA A 557 -42.74 1.41 56.25
N THR A 558 -42.40 0.21 56.74
CA THR A 558 -42.06 -0.02 58.16
C THR A 558 -40.77 -0.83 58.30
N ASP A 559 -39.99 -0.49 59.32
CA ASP A 559 -38.69 -1.10 59.66
C ASP A 559 -38.88 -2.39 60.48
N THR A 560 -38.16 -3.46 60.13
CA THR A 560 -37.74 -4.54 61.04
C THR A 560 -36.54 -5.27 60.43
N ALA A 561 -35.33 -4.84 60.77
CA ALA A 561 -34.10 -5.55 60.40
C ALA A 561 -33.87 -6.82 61.26
N GLU A 562 -34.23 -8.00 60.76
CA GLU A 562 -33.80 -9.27 61.36
C GLU A 562 -32.37 -9.63 60.90
N GLN A 563 -31.38 -9.08 61.62
CA GLN A 563 -29.97 -9.33 61.37
C GLN A 563 -29.60 -10.80 61.64
N THR A 564 -29.42 -11.60 60.60
CA THR A 564 -28.70 -12.89 60.71
C THR A 564 -27.24 -12.60 61.02
N GLN A 565 -26.88 -12.63 62.30
CA GLN A 565 -25.53 -12.31 62.77
C GLN A 565 -24.51 -13.36 62.28
N LEU A 566 -23.57 -12.92 61.45
CA LEU A 566 -22.42 -13.70 61.03
C LEU A 566 -21.47 -13.91 62.21
N ASN A 567 -21.56 -15.06 62.86
CA ASN A 567 -20.62 -15.48 63.91
C ASN A 567 -19.22 -15.71 63.30
N PRO A 568 -18.18 -14.94 63.68
CA PRO A 568 -16.84 -15.01 63.08
C PRO A 568 -16.01 -16.18 63.65
N SER A 569 -16.63 -17.33 63.91
CA SER A 569 -16.00 -18.47 64.59
C SER A 569 -16.63 -19.84 64.28
N ARG A 570 -17.41 -19.98 63.19
CA ARG A 570 -17.66 -21.31 62.63
C ARG A 570 -16.40 -21.77 61.90
N GLN A 571 -15.79 -22.85 62.38
CA GLN A 571 -14.91 -23.64 61.53
C GLN A 571 -15.80 -24.32 60.47
N GLU A 572 -15.40 -24.24 59.20
CA GLU A 572 -16.09 -24.94 58.12
C GLU A 572 -16.10 -26.45 58.41
N THR A 573 -17.25 -27.10 58.22
CA THR A 573 -17.38 -28.54 58.45
C THR A 573 -16.60 -29.34 57.41
N PRO A 574 -16.26 -30.62 57.69
CA PRO A 574 -15.62 -31.51 56.70
C PRO A 574 -16.47 -31.85 55.45
N GLU A 575 -17.67 -31.29 55.35
CA GLU A 575 -18.56 -31.38 54.19
C GLU A 575 -18.53 -30.04 53.42
N GLU A 576 -18.73 -28.90 54.09
CA GLU A 576 -18.53 -27.56 53.51
C GLU A 576 -17.12 -27.40 52.89
N LEU A 577 -16.06 -27.91 53.56
CA LEU A 577 -14.68 -27.91 53.04
C LEU A 577 -14.49 -28.74 51.75
N LYS A 578 -15.32 -29.76 51.51
CA LYS A 578 -15.28 -30.58 50.29
C LYS A 578 -16.07 -29.93 49.16
N GLU A 579 -17.26 -29.40 49.45
CA GLU A 579 -18.04 -28.63 48.48
C GLU A 579 -17.23 -27.41 48.01
N ARG A 580 -16.51 -26.74 48.94
CA ARG A 580 -15.57 -25.66 48.64
C ARG A 580 -14.40 -26.11 47.77
N LEU A 581 -13.80 -27.28 48.06
CA LEU A 581 -12.75 -27.87 47.23
C LEU A 581 -13.25 -28.22 45.82
N GLU A 582 -14.39 -28.91 45.69
CA GLU A 582 -14.96 -29.31 44.40
C GLU A 582 -15.32 -28.10 43.54
N PHE A 583 -15.98 -27.08 44.13
CA PHE A 583 -16.25 -25.80 43.48
C PHE A 583 -14.97 -25.08 43.05
N LEU A 584 -13.96 -25.02 43.91
CA LEU A 584 -12.68 -24.39 43.60
C LEU A 584 -11.95 -25.14 42.47
N GLN A 585 -11.92 -26.46 42.51
CA GLN A 585 -11.37 -27.29 41.43
C GLN A 585 -12.13 -27.08 40.09
N GLU A 586 -13.47 -27.05 40.10
CA GLU A 586 -14.24 -26.75 38.88
C GLU A 586 -13.91 -25.35 38.35
N SER A 587 -13.88 -24.34 39.23
CA SER A 587 -13.56 -22.96 38.85
C SER A 587 -12.17 -22.82 38.23
N ILE A 588 -11.16 -23.52 38.76
CA ILE A 588 -9.79 -23.54 38.22
C ILE A 588 -9.74 -24.30 36.90
N ARG A 589 -10.37 -25.48 36.78
CA ARG A 589 -10.45 -26.23 35.52
C ARG A 589 -11.10 -25.39 34.42
N LYS A 590 -12.21 -24.71 34.74
CA LYS A 590 -12.96 -23.85 33.82
C LYS A 590 -12.19 -22.61 33.41
N GLU A 591 -11.46 -21.98 34.33
CA GLU A 591 -10.60 -20.82 34.02
C GLU A 591 -9.39 -21.23 33.16
N ASN A 592 -8.73 -22.35 33.50
CA ASN A 592 -7.65 -22.90 32.68
C ASN A 592 -8.12 -23.23 31.26
N GLN A 593 -9.29 -23.86 31.12
CA GLN A 593 -9.88 -24.15 29.82
C GLN A 593 -10.20 -22.85 29.06
N ARG A 594 -10.78 -21.84 29.71
CA ARG A 594 -11.04 -20.52 29.11
C ARG A 594 -9.77 -19.84 28.57
N LEU A 595 -8.64 -19.97 29.28
CA LEU A 595 -7.35 -19.45 28.84
C LEU A 595 -6.77 -20.23 27.63
N ILE A 596 -6.92 -21.56 27.62
CA ILE A 596 -6.52 -22.42 26.49
C ILE A 596 -7.37 -22.08 25.25
N ASP A 597 -8.69 -22.00 25.41
CA ASP A 597 -9.62 -21.72 24.32
C ASP A 597 -9.40 -20.32 23.74
N ALA A 598 -9.20 -19.31 24.59
CA ALA A 598 -8.87 -17.94 24.14
C ALA A 598 -7.56 -17.88 23.33
N ARG A 599 -6.53 -18.64 23.72
CA ARG A 599 -5.29 -18.77 22.94
C ARG A 599 -5.54 -19.48 21.61
N ASN A 600 -6.27 -20.59 21.61
CA ASN A 600 -6.53 -21.38 20.42
C ASN A 600 -7.36 -20.59 19.40
N GLU A 601 -8.38 -19.84 19.85
CA GLU A 601 -9.15 -18.93 19.01
C GLU A 601 -8.27 -17.82 18.43
N SER A 602 -7.41 -17.19 19.25
CA SER A 602 -6.46 -16.16 18.78
C SER A 602 -5.49 -16.71 17.70
N LEU A 603 -4.98 -17.94 17.90
CA LEU A 603 -4.17 -18.64 16.89
C LEU A 603 -4.95 -18.94 15.62
N ASN A 604 -6.20 -19.40 15.72
CA ASN A 604 -7.05 -19.69 14.57
C ASN A 604 -7.37 -18.43 13.77
N GLN A 605 -7.63 -17.29 14.43
CA GLN A 605 -7.80 -15.99 13.79
C GLN A 605 -6.53 -15.55 13.06
N GLY A 606 -5.35 -15.67 13.69
CA GLY A 606 -4.06 -15.41 13.05
C GLY A 606 -3.80 -16.31 11.83
N ARG A 607 -4.01 -17.62 11.96
CA ARG A 607 -3.89 -18.61 10.87
C ARG A 607 -4.83 -18.28 9.70
N LYS A 608 -6.07 -17.89 9.99
CA LYS A 608 -7.06 -17.46 8.99
C LYS A 608 -6.61 -16.16 8.27
N LYS A 609 -6.19 -15.13 9.02
CA LYS A 609 -5.71 -13.85 8.46
C LYS A 609 -4.49 -14.06 7.55
N VAL A 610 -3.54 -14.91 7.96
CA VAL A 610 -2.38 -15.30 7.14
C VAL A 610 -2.80 -16.03 5.86
N ALA A 611 -3.80 -16.91 5.92
CA ALA A 611 -4.33 -17.59 4.74
C ALA A 611 -5.05 -16.63 3.77
N GLU A 612 -5.86 -15.69 4.28
CA GLU A 612 -6.53 -14.64 3.50
C GLU A 612 -5.50 -13.73 2.79
N LEU A 613 -4.47 -13.28 3.51
CA LEU A 613 -3.37 -12.46 2.95
C LEU A 613 -2.59 -13.24 1.88
N ASN A 614 -2.19 -14.48 2.16
CA ASN A 614 -1.49 -15.31 1.18
C ASN A 614 -2.38 -15.72 -0.01
N ALA A 615 -3.71 -15.63 0.09
CA ALA A 615 -4.61 -15.73 -1.05
C ALA A 615 -4.62 -14.43 -1.88
N ARG A 616 -4.67 -13.25 -1.24
CA ARG A 616 -4.52 -11.94 -1.92
C ARG A 616 -3.20 -11.85 -2.69
N PHE A 617 -2.10 -12.32 -2.10
CA PHE A 617 -0.75 -12.26 -2.69
C PHE A 617 -0.38 -13.46 -3.57
N ALA A 618 -1.22 -14.51 -3.64
CA ALA A 618 -0.89 -15.77 -4.33
C ALA A 618 -0.52 -15.53 -5.80
N ASP A 619 -1.38 -14.82 -6.53
CA ASP A 619 -1.32 -14.73 -7.98
C ASP A 619 -0.42 -13.62 -8.53
N TRP A 620 0.07 -12.69 -7.70
CA TRP A 620 0.64 -11.43 -8.19
C TRP A 620 2.10 -11.21 -7.82
N TYR A 621 2.91 -10.83 -8.81
CA TYR A 621 4.05 -9.96 -8.59
C TYR A 621 3.54 -8.53 -8.58
N TYR A 622 3.83 -7.79 -7.52
CA TYR A 622 3.56 -6.36 -7.45
C TYR A 622 4.70 -5.60 -8.14
N ILE A 623 4.42 -4.40 -8.63
CA ILE A 623 5.44 -3.52 -9.21
C ILE A 623 5.35 -2.17 -8.49
N VAL A 624 6.44 -1.75 -7.87
CA VAL A 624 6.58 -0.45 -7.19
C VAL A 624 7.48 0.48 -8.01
N SER A 625 7.38 1.78 -7.77
CA SER A 625 8.37 2.74 -8.27
C SER A 625 9.70 2.59 -7.52
N ASP A 626 10.84 2.91 -8.13
CA ASP A 626 12.10 2.87 -7.37
C ASP A 626 12.12 3.97 -6.29
N SER A 627 11.48 5.11 -6.54
CA SER A 627 11.21 6.15 -5.52
C SER A 627 10.43 5.65 -4.28
N VAL A 628 9.62 4.59 -4.39
CA VAL A 628 9.01 3.89 -3.23
C VAL A 628 9.99 2.88 -2.63
N TYR A 629 10.72 2.12 -3.45
CA TYR A 629 11.75 1.20 -2.96
C TYR A 629 12.83 1.89 -2.12
N GLN A 630 13.35 3.05 -2.53
CA GLN A 630 14.37 3.80 -1.77
C GLN A 630 13.84 4.27 -0.39
N LYS A 631 12.53 4.53 -0.24
CA LYS A 631 11.91 4.87 1.06
C LYS A 631 11.75 3.64 1.97
N LEU A 632 11.67 2.44 1.39
CA LEU A 632 11.63 1.19 2.13
C LEU A 632 13.04 0.65 2.45
N LYS A 633 14.06 1.00 1.65
CA LYS A 633 15.45 0.62 1.86
C LYS A 633 16.18 1.58 2.79
N VAL A 634 16.04 1.37 4.09
CA VAL A 634 16.90 2.01 5.10
C VAL A 634 18.31 1.43 5.01
N SER A 635 19.29 2.26 4.65
CA SER A 635 20.71 1.90 4.65
C SER A 635 21.33 1.93 6.06
N ARG A 636 22.51 1.33 6.19
CA ARG A 636 23.30 1.29 7.45
C ARG A 636 23.45 2.67 8.10
N ASP A 637 23.74 3.70 7.32
CA ASP A 637 24.00 5.05 7.85
C ASP A 637 22.71 5.84 8.11
N GLN A 638 21.60 5.50 7.46
CA GLN A 638 20.25 6.00 7.80
C GLN A 638 19.66 5.32 9.05
N LEU A 639 20.20 4.16 9.46
CA LEU A 639 19.77 3.45 10.66
C LEU A 639 20.37 4.05 11.95
N PHE A 640 21.57 4.64 11.87
CA PHE A 640 22.37 5.05 13.02
C PHE A 640 22.88 6.49 12.93
N LYS A 641 22.27 7.39 13.71
CA LYS A 641 22.70 8.79 13.84
C LYS A 641 23.98 8.93 14.67
N SER A 642 24.83 9.88 14.26
CA SER A 642 26.09 10.24 14.95
C SER A 642 25.83 11.17 16.16
N PRO A 643 26.76 11.27 17.13
CA PRO A 643 26.55 12.06 18.34
C PRO A 643 26.51 13.58 18.06
N GLU A 644 27.24 14.08 17.07
CA GLU A 644 27.14 15.49 16.61
C GLU A 644 25.74 15.82 16.09
N GLN A 645 25.08 14.86 15.45
CA GLN A 645 23.70 14.94 14.97
C GLN A 645 22.66 14.76 16.11
N SER A 646 23.12 14.66 17.35
CA SER A 646 22.30 14.52 18.56
C SER A 646 22.40 15.75 19.49
N ALA A 647 23.15 16.79 19.11
CA ALA A 647 23.15 18.09 19.78
C ALA A 647 21.97 18.96 19.29
N PRO A 648 21.28 19.71 20.15
CA PRO A 648 20.01 20.36 19.81
C PRO A 648 20.18 21.77 19.26
N ALA A 649 19.14 22.29 18.59
CA ALA A 649 18.96 23.71 18.30
C ALA A 649 18.65 24.51 19.59
N ALA A 650 19.62 24.59 20.50
CA ALA A 650 19.58 25.50 21.63
C ALA A 650 19.60 26.95 21.09
N GLY A 651 18.62 27.76 21.50
CA GLY A 651 18.39 29.07 20.90
C GLY A 651 19.60 30.01 21.01
N GLN A 652 20.05 30.54 19.87
CA GLN A 652 20.97 31.67 19.85
C GLN A 652 20.22 32.93 20.29
N SER A 653 20.23 33.22 21.58
CA SER A 653 19.91 34.56 22.07
C SER A 653 20.90 35.54 21.43
N PRO A 654 20.45 36.61 20.75
CA PRO A 654 21.36 37.57 20.13
C PRO A 654 22.20 38.25 21.21
N ALA A 655 23.53 38.16 21.07
CA ALA A 655 24.45 38.85 21.96
C ALA A 655 24.26 40.37 21.79
N GLY A 656 24.13 41.09 22.90
CA GLY A 656 23.76 42.50 22.89
C GLY A 656 24.77 43.38 22.14
N GLU A 657 24.30 44.04 21.09
CA GLU A 657 25.09 44.94 20.26
C GLU A 657 25.42 46.22 21.05
N LEU A 658 26.71 46.46 21.34
CA LEU A 658 27.19 47.66 22.02
C LEU A 658 27.54 48.75 20.98
N PRO A 659 26.79 49.87 20.92
CA PRO A 659 26.99 50.85 19.87
C PRO A 659 28.16 51.80 20.15
N GLY A 660 29.07 51.93 19.17
CA GLY A 660 29.91 53.12 19.02
C GLY A 660 31.40 52.97 19.26
N LEU A 661 32.13 52.44 18.26
CA LEU A 661 33.55 52.76 18.03
C LEU A 661 33.77 53.04 16.53
N PRO A 662 34.39 54.17 16.14
CA PRO A 662 34.60 54.51 14.73
C PRO A 662 35.76 53.70 14.12
N PRO A 663 35.74 53.42 12.80
CA PRO A 663 36.77 52.63 12.14
C PRO A 663 38.08 53.42 11.97
N GLY A 664 39.19 52.93 12.53
CA GLY A 664 40.50 53.54 12.29
C GLY A 664 41.59 53.33 13.34
N LEU A 665 41.78 52.11 13.88
CA LEU A 665 42.93 51.80 14.73
C LEU A 665 43.33 50.32 14.61
N GLY A 666 44.16 50.00 13.62
CA GLY A 666 44.81 48.69 13.50
C GLY A 666 46.14 48.68 14.25
N LEU A 667 46.39 47.62 15.03
CA LEU A 667 47.70 47.31 15.63
C LEU A 667 48.02 45.81 15.43
N PRO A 668 49.31 45.43 15.40
CA PRO A 668 49.75 44.22 14.71
C PRO A 668 49.77 42.96 15.57
N SER A 669 49.83 41.80 14.89
CA SER A 669 50.18 40.51 15.48
C SER A 669 51.58 40.52 16.10
N GLY A 670 51.76 39.83 17.22
CA GLY A 670 53.06 39.62 17.86
C GLY A 670 53.01 38.49 18.89
N GLU A 671 53.74 37.41 18.57
CA GLU A 671 54.07 36.21 19.39
C GLU A 671 52.90 35.45 20.06
#